data_AF-A0A7Y5BXK8-F1
#
_entry.id   AF-A0A7Y5BXK8-F1
#
_cell.length_a   1.000
_cell.length_b   1.000
_cell.length_c   1.000
_cell.angle_alpha   90.00
_cell.angle_beta   90.00
_cell.angle_gamma   90.00
#
_symmetry.space_group_name_H-M   'P 1'
#
loop_
_entity.id
_entity.type
_entity.pdbx_description
1 polymer ?
#
loop_
_entity_poly.entity_id
_entity_poly.type
_entity_poly.pdbx_seq_one_letter_code
_entity_poly.pdbx_strand_id
1 'polypeptide(L)'
;LRTLVFIHGFGGKAMQWTYQLQEFCVKNRVIAFDLRGHGLSDKPPGRYTMDEIQADLVTALDWMGIATGPNPTEKIVLVGHSFGGAVVTEFTHRNPHRVERLILIASAGEYRLTGAGALALRLPLPLLRLAEPFTRKQLHAPARVLKPWFDNNLSKWNGWSMMRDITIPSLVIRGNRDVLFDPKLFEEVSRALPNAEEVDVGVSAHMVMLERRDAVNRAVKRFLEENRATWSANTATEEDVARAEMVRARPWLKNYGPGIPYTVAIPQIALHEFLRSASRRFPRRAAIHFEGRELTYHQLEQESNRFAHALIGLGISHGERVMLLLPNIPQMVISFYGTLKAGAVPVFTLPNTPPDELVRKVADSGTEVLVTIPQFAEAARQAQTQTPHLHHIIYTSVTEYLPPLKQQAIQWNRVRRAEYSLPPLNAGAHAFQTLLENQPKETPTVRLAPTDLAAIVYTGGTTADPKGVMLSHRNLVANTLQTRHWLPEVKEGRERFLCVIPFSHIYGLTTALNVPIALGATLILKARFEVEEVLETIKRERPTIFPGVPQMYVAISNFPGVRKYRVDSIKACISGSAPLAVETQEQFEKLTRGRLVEGYGLTEAAPVTHANPLNGLRKIGNIGLPIPSTEAKIVDLTRRKRPVEPGQIGELAIRGPQIMLGYWQNPDATREVLTEDGWLLTGDVAQMDADGYFRIVARKADMWYPADGKTQAPAFPRDVEEVLVEIPQVKEAAVVAIAGQPIAFIITKSDREGKSARPATADLIAYCKRRLPPEIVPRLVIFMDDFPRTFIGKVLRRELAKRYEEQNPL
;
A
#
# COMPACT_ATOMS: atom_id res chain seq x y z
N LEU A 1 13.02 22.21 4.37
CA LEU A 1 12.52 21.65 5.64
C LEU A 1 13.73 21.49 6.55
N ARG A 2 13.67 21.88 7.84
CA ARG A 2 14.71 21.45 8.76
C ARG A 2 14.52 19.97 9.07
N THR A 3 15.61 19.26 9.35
CA THR A 3 15.54 17.87 9.78
C THR A 3 15.74 17.78 11.29
N LEU A 4 14.71 17.33 12.02
CA LEU A 4 14.76 17.10 13.47
C LEU A 4 14.99 15.61 13.75
N VAL A 5 16.02 15.30 14.52
CA VAL A 5 16.42 13.95 14.85
C VAL A 5 16.27 13.73 16.36
N PHE A 6 15.31 12.89 16.73
CA PHE A 6 14.93 12.58 18.10
C PHE A 6 15.57 11.27 18.57
N ILE A 7 16.29 11.34 19.69
CA ILE A 7 17.03 10.22 20.28
C ILE A 7 16.50 9.97 21.70
N HIS A 8 16.00 8.76 21.93
CA HIS A 8 15.43 8.34 23.21
C HIS A 8 16.52 7.99 24.26
N GLY A 9 16.12 7.92 25.54
CA GLY A 9 17.00 7.56 26.65
C GLY A 9 17.38 6.07 26.75
N PHE A 10 18.19 5.74 27.74
CA PHE A 10 18.83 4.43 27.99
C PHE A 10 17.88 3.21 28.05
N GLY A 11 16.61 3.39 28.44
CA GLY A 11 15.60 2.33 28.46
C GLY A 11 14.49 2.53 27.44
N GLY A 12 14.61 3.55 26.59
CA GLY A 12 13.54 4.10 25.78
C GLY A 12 13.32 3.41 24.44
N LYS A 13 12.46 4.03 23.63
CA LYS A 13 12.18 3.68 22.23
C LYS A 13 11.72 4.90 21.45
N ALA A 14 11.89 4.90 20.14
CA ALA A 14 11.50 5.97 19.22
C ALA A 14 10.04 6.41 19.39
N MET A 15 9.14 5.45 19.61
CA MET A 15 7.70 5.72 19.76
C MET A 15 7.35 6.64 20.94
N GLN A 16 8.24 6.86 21.90
CA GLN A 16 8.03 7.85 22.96
C GLN A 16 7.95 9.28 22.41
N TRP A 17 8.49 9.52 21.22
CA TRP A 17 8.42 10.81 20.53
C TRP A 17 7.14 11.02 19.72
N THR A 18 6.16 10.12 19.75
CA THR A 18 4.96 10.19 18.88
C THR A 18 4.30 11.57 18.90
N TYR A 19 4.16 12.19 20.07
CA TYR A 19 3.55 13.51 20.20
C TYR A 19 4.39 14.63 19.58
N GLN A 20 5.72 14.58 19.76
CA GLN A 20 6.64 15.53 19.16
C GLN A 20 6.72 15.32 17.64
N LEU A 21 6.78 14.06 17.19
CA LEU A 21 6.78 13.75 15.76
C LEU A 21 5.50 14.25 15.10
N GLN A 22 4.33 14.04 15.70
CA GLN A 22 3.06 14.56 15.17
C GLN A 22 3.00 16.09 15.14
N GLU A 23 3.53 16.75 16.16
CA GLU A 23 3.59 18.22 16.21
C GLU A 23 4.52 18.79 15.14
N PHE A 24 5.71 18.22 14.99
CA PHE A 24 6.77 18.81 14.18
C PHE A 24 6.86 18.25 12.75
N CYS A 25 6.21 17.12 12.42
CA CYS A 25 6.29 16.49 11.08
C CYS A 25 5.66 17.32 9.96
N VAL A 26 4.83 18.30 10.31
CA VAL A 26 4.17 19.18 9.34
C VAL A 26 5.19 20.13 8.70
N LYS A 27 6.09 20.69 9.52
CA LYS A 27 7.02 21.77 9.16
C LYS A 27 8.44 21.27 8.88
N ASN A 28 8.74 20.07 9.37
CA ASN A 28 10.08 19.53 9.43
C ASN A 28 10.09 18.08 8.97
N ARG A 29 11.23 17.65 8.43
CA ARG A 29 11.53 16.23 8.34
C ARG A 29 11.83 15.76 9.77
N VAL A 30 10.90 15.07 10.40
CA VAL A 30 11.12 14.53 11.75
C VAL A 30 11.52 13.07 11.68
N ILE A 31 12.50 12.69 12.49
CA ILE A 31 13.07 11.35 12.49
C ILE A 31 13.28 10.94 13.94
N ALA A 32 12.78 9.78 14.34
CA ALA A 32 13.13 9.17 15.60
C ALA A 32 13.68 7.77 15.34
N PHE A 33 14.82 7.44 15.92
CA PHE A 33 15.43 6.12 15.80
C PHE A 33 15.24 5.33 17.09
N ASP A 34 15.05 4.02 16.93
CA ASP A 34 15.39 3.10 18.01
C ASP A 34 16.91 2.91 17.99
N LEU A 35 17.57 3.27 19.09
CA LEU A 35 18.99 3.03 19.27
C LEU A 35 19.28 1.53 19.24
N ARG A 36 20.47 1.14 18.78
CA ARG A 36 20.86 -0.28 18.68
C ARG A 36 20.55 -1.06 19.97
N GLY A 37 19.86 -2.18 19.84
CA GLY A 37 19.41 -3.01 20.95
C GLY A 37 18.10 -2.57 21.63
N HIS A 38 17.54 -1.41 21.27
CA HIS A 38 16.30 -0.85 21.83
C HIS A 38 15.11 -0.99 20.89
N GLY A 39 13.90 -0.94 21.46
CA GLY A 39 12.65 -0.91 20.69
C GLY A 39 12.58 -2.00 19.62
N LEU A 40 12.34 -1.60 18.38
CA LEU A 40 12.27 -2.46 17.20
C LEU A 40 13.62 -2.67 16.50
N SER A 41 14.70 -2.02 16.94
CA SER A 41 16.04 -2.24 16.37
C SER A 41 16.57 -3.64 16.66
N ASP A 42 17.53 -4.08 15.85
CA ASP A 42 18.24 -5.33 16.07
C ASP A 42 18.96 -5.33 17.43
N LYS A 43 19.08 -6.52 18.04
CA LYS A 43 19.68 -6.71 19.37
C LYS A 43 20.92 -7.60 19.29
N PRO A 44 21.94 -7.19 18.51
CA PRO A 44 23.12 -8.02 18.23
C PRO A 44 23.92 -8.30 19.52
N PRO A 45 24.61 -9.42 19.64
CA PRO A 45 25.67 -9.52 20.65
C PRO A 45 26.73 -8.45 20.35
N GLY A 46 27.17 -7.70 21.35
CA GLY A 46 28.11 -6.60 21.14
C GLY A 46 28.46 -5.88 22.44
N ARG A 47 29.42 -4.95 22.35
CA ARG A 47 29.84 -4.13 23.50
C ARG A 47 28.94 -2.93 23.72
N TYR A 48 28.24 -2.47 22.69
CA TYR A 48 27.36 -1.31 22.73
C TYR A 48 28.10 -0.05 23.14
N THR A 49 29.30 0.17 22.63
CA THR A 49 30.08 1.36 22.97
C THR A 49 29.50 2.60 22.31
N MET A 50 29.85 3.77 22.85
CA MET A 50 29.42 5.05 22.30
C MET A 50 29.88 5.24 20.85
N ASP A 51 31.08 4.79 20.50
CA ASP A 51 31.55 4.78 19.10
C ASP A 51 30.64 3.98 18.17
N GLU A 52 30.18 2.80 18.60
CA GLU A 52 29.24 2.00 17.79
C GLU A 52 27.89 2.72 17.65
N ILE A 53 27.42 3.38 18.72
CA ILE A 53 26.17 4.13 18.71
C ILE A 53 26.26 5.35 17.77
N GLN A 54 27.39 6.08 17.81
CA GLN A 54 27.67 7.20 16.91
C GLN A 54 27.77 6.73 15.45
N ALA A 55 28.46 5.61 15.19
CA ALA A 55 28.57 5.03 13.86
C ALA A 55 27.21 4.60 13.29
N ASP A 56 26.35 3.99 14.11
CA ASP A 56 24.99 3.61 13.72
C ASP A 56 24.14 4.85 13.40
N LEU A 57 24.27 5.93 14.20
CA LEU A 57 23.55 7.19 13.95
C LEU A 57 24.00 7.85 12.64
N VAL A 58 25.31 7.92 12.38
CA VAL A 58 25.87 8.41 11.12
C VAL A 58 25.34 7.58 9.94
N THR A 59 25.46 6.26 10.03
CA THR A 59 25.01 5.33 8.97
C THR A 59 23.52 5.48 8.69
N ALA A 60 22.70 5.60 9.74
CA ALA A 60 21.26 5.77 9.60
C ALA A 60 20.91 7.10 8.91
N LEU A 61 21.61 8.20 9.24
CA LEU A 61 21.42 9.50 8.60
C LEU A 61 21.83 9.46 7.12
N ASP A 62 22.95 8.82 6.78
CA ASP A 62 23.40 8.66 5.39
C ASP A 62 22.41 7.87 4.54
N TRP A 63 21.90 6.75 5.05
CA TRP A 63 20.89 5.93 4.36
C TRP A 63 19.61 6.69 4.03
N MET A 64 19.33 7.74 4.78
CA MET A 64 18.19 8.62 4.60
C MET A 64 18.50 9.82 3.70
N GLY A 65 19.68 9.87 3.09
CA GLY A 65 20.12 10.96 2.22
C GLY A 65 20.45 12.24 2.97
N ILE A 66 20.78 12.18 4.26
CA ILE A 66 21.25 13.31 5.07
C ILE A 66 22.78 13.20 5.13
N ALA A 67 23.45 13.67 4.07
CA ALA A 67 24.87 13.40 3.82
C ALA A 67 25.77 13.73 5.03
N THR A 68 26.57 12.76 5.46
CA THR A 68 27.53 12.88 6.57
C THR A 68 28.97 13.22 6.14
N GLY A 69 29.24 13.33 4.84
CA GLY A 69 30.55 13.67 4.29
C GLY A 69 31.02 15.12 4.59
N PRO A 70 32.26 15.48 4.24
CA PRO A 70 32.88 16.77 4.60
C PRO A 70 32.16 18.02 4.06
N ASN A 71 31.22 17.86 3.13
CA ASN A 71 30.28 18.90 2.68
C ASN A 71 28.83 18.39 2.85
N PRO A 72 28.23 18.52 4.04
CA PRO A 72 26.84 18.09 4.26
C PRO A 72 25.87 18.96 3.46
N THR A 73 24.91 18.34 2.79
CA THR A 73 23.88 19.03 1.99
C THR A 73 22.82 19.72 2.85
N GLU A 74 22.70 19.38 4.14
CA GLU A 74 21.72 19.93 5.09
C GLU A 74 22.25 19.82 6.53
N LYS A 75 22.00 20.83 7.39
CA LYS A 75 22.25 20.76 8.84
C LYS A 75 21.02 20.22 9.57
N ILE A 76 21.23 19.51 10.68
CA ILE A 76 20.15 18.88 11.46
C ILE A 76 19.96 19.53 12.83
N VAL A 77 18.73 19.44 13.34
CA VAL A 77 18.42 19.73 14.74
C VAL A 77 18.42 18.42 15.53
N LEU A 78 19.23 18.32 16.57
CA LEU A 78 19.28 17.13 17.42
C LEU A 78 18.46 17.33 18.68
N VAL A 79 17.64 16.34 19.01
CA VAL A 79 16.80 16.32 20.20
C VAL A 79 17.09 15.06 20.99
N GLY A 80 17.67 15.19 22.17
CA GLY A 80 17.98 14.07 23.06
C GLY A 80 17.12 14.09 24.31
N HIS A 81 16.58 12.94 24.70
CA HIS A 81 16.00 12.76 26.04
C HIS A 81 16.90 11.90 26.92
N SER A 82 17.10 12.28 28.18
CA SER A 82 17.84 11.45 29.15
C SER A 82 19.20 11.09 28.56
N PHE A 83 19.63 9.83 28.64
CA PHE A 83 20.88 9.37 28.05
C PHE A 83 20.96 9.57 26.51
N GLY A 84 19.83 9.69 25.81
CA GLY A 84 19.82 10.14 24.42
C GLY A 84 20.42 11.53 24.24
N GLY A 85 20.33 12.37 25.29
CA GLY A 85 21.06 13.63 25.44
C GLY A 85 22.58 13.48 25.38
N ALA A 86 23.15 12.46 26.02
CA ALA A 86 24.59 12.17 25.93
C ALA A 86 24.99 11.83 24.50
N VAL A 87 24.20 10.96 23.85
CA VAL A 87 24.42 10.56 22.45
C VAL A 87 24.41 11.77 21.51
N VAL A 88 23.43 12.66 21.63
CA VAL A 88 23.37 13.85 20.77
C VAL A 88 24.42 14.91 21.13
N THR A 89 24.81 15.01 22.40
CA THR A 89 25.89 15.92 22.84
C THR A 89 27.21 15.50 22.19
N GLU A 90 27.55 14.22 22.27
CA GLU A 90 28.78 13.71 21.66
C GLU A 90 28.73 13.78 20.13
N PHE A 91 27.59 13.49 19.51
CA PHE A 91 27.44 13.66 18.06
C PHE A 91 27.70 15.10 17.65
N THR A 92 27.13 16.07 18.39
CA THR A 92 27.28 17.51 18.15
C THR A 92 28.73 17.93 18.30
N HIS A 93 29.41 17.47 19.34
CA HIS A 93 30.83 17.77 19.58
C HIS A 93 31.74 17.18 18.49
N ARG A 94 31.48 15.95 18.03
CA ARG A 94 32.23 15.30 16.93
C ARG A 94 31.92 15.93 15.56
N ASN A 95 30.74 16.54 15.39
CA ASN A 95 30.23 17.00 14.10
C ASN A 95 29.59 18.41 14.16
N PRO A 96 30.27 19.45 14.66
CA PRO A 96 29.64 20.74 14.93
C PRO A 96 29.12 21.43 13.66
N HIS A 97 29.77 21.19 12.51
CA HIS A 97 29.34 21.73 11.21
C HIS A 97 28.03 21.11 10.69
N ARG A 98 27.58 19.98 11.26
CA ARG A 98 26.39 19.25 10.82
C ARG A 98 25.14 19.56 11.64
N VAL A 99 25.30 20.20 12.80
CA VAL A 99 24.21 20.44 13.74
C VAL A 99 23.87 21.93 13.74
N GLU A 100 22.61 22.24 13.41
CA GLU A 100 22.09 23.61 13.41
C GLU A 100 21.74 24.06 14.83
N ARG A 101 21.05 23.19 15.59
CA ARG A 101 20.60 23.44 16.96
C ARG A 101 20.60 22.15 17.78
N LEU A 102 20.87 22.26 19.07
CA LEU A 102 20.85 21.15 20.02
C LEU A 102 19.72 21.33 21.06
N ILE A 103 18.93 20.29 21.29
CA ILE A 103 17.86 20.30 22.29
C ILE A 103 18.06 19.13 23.25
N LEU A 104 18.22 19.43 24.53
CA LEU A 104 18.41 18.47 25.61
C LEU A 104 17.19 18.49 26.53
N ILE A 105 16.53 17.35 26.67
CA ILE A 105 15.32 17.19 27.48
C ILE A 105 15.63 16.23 28.62
N ALA A 106 15.57 16.71 29.86
CA ALA A 106 15.90 15.92 31.05
C ALA A 106 17.21 15.13 30.87
N SER A 107 18.28 15.79 30.43
CA SER A 107 19.61 15.22 30.20
C SER A 107 20.61 15.79 31.19
N ALA A 108 21.57 14.97 31.62
CA ALA A 108 22.56 15.33 32.63
C ALA A 108 24.00 15.32 32.05
N GLY A 109 24.89 16.10 32.66
CA GLY A 109 26.32 16.07 32.33
C GLY A 109 27.03 14.80 32.81
N GLU A 110 26.50 14.16 33.85
CA GLU A 110 26.90 12.85 34.36
C GLU A 110 25.64 12.04 34.76
N TYR A 111 25.64 10.73 34.48
CA TYR A 111 24.51 9.85 34.83
C TYR A 111 24.83 9.00 36.05
N ARG A 112 24.82 9.62 37.23
CA ARG A 112 24.97 8.91 38.50
C ARG A 112 23.62 8.34 38.94
N LEU A 113 23.42 7.04 38.73
CA LEU A 113 22.24 6.35 39.25
C LEU A 113 22.28 6.32 40.78
N THR A 114 21.19 6.69 41.42
CA THR A 114 21.01 6.61 42.88
C THR A 114 20.07 5.47 43.27
N GLY A 115 20.21 4.95 44.49
CA GLY A 115 19.28 3.98 45.08
C GLY A 115 19.25 2.59 44.43
N ALA A 116 18.07 1.95 44.42
CA ALA A 116 17.89 0.55 44.03
C ALA A 116 18.22 0.26 42.55
N GLY A 117 18.07 1.24 41.65
CA GLY A 117 18.38 1.09 40.22
C GLY A 117 19.87 0.91 39.94
N ALA A 118 20.73 1.59 40.70
CA ALA A 118 22.19 1.43 40.63
C ALA A 118 22.64 0.05 41.13
N LEU A 119 22.00 -0.46 42.19
CA LEU A 119 22.29 -1.79 42.73
C LEU A 119 21.84 -2.90 41.76
N ALA A 120 20.67 -2.75 41.14
CA ALA A 120 20.14 -3.71 40.18
C ALA A 120 21.05 -3.90 38.96
N LEU A 121 21.52 -2.80 38.33
CA LEU A 121 22.40 -2.88 37.15
C LEU A 121 23.84 -3.31 37.47
N ARG A 122 24.22 -3.39 38.75
CA ARG A 122 25.48 -4.01 39.20
C ARG A 122 25.40 -5.53 39.34
N LEU A 123 24.20 -6.12 39.29
CA LEU A 123 24.04 -7.57 39.38
C LEU A 123 24.52 -8.29 38.11
N PRO A 124 25.00 -9.54 38.23
CA PRO A 124 25.31 -10.40 37.09
C PRO A 124 24.11 -10.59 36.16
N LEU A 125 24.39 -10.73 34.85
CA LEU A 125 23.38 -10.86 33.79
C LEU A 125 22.33 -11.98 34.03
N PRO A 126 22.67 -13.16 34.59
CA PRO A 126 21.67 -14.20 34.90
C PRO A 126 20.56 -13.72 35.85
N LEU A 127 20.90 -12.94 36.87
CA LEU A 127 19.93 -12.39 37.82
C LEU A 127 19.06 -11.31 37.17
N LEU A 128 19.65 -10.46 36.33
CA LEU A 128 18.91 -9.45 35.57
C LEU A 128 17.91 -10.09 34.58
N ARG A 129 18.24 -11.24 33.98
CA ARG A 129 17.33 -11.97 33.10
C ARG A 129 16.11 -12.53 33.83
N LEU A 130 16.25 -12.91 35.10
CA LEU A 130 15.12 -13.37 35.93
C LEU A 130 14.12 -12.23 36.20
N ALA A 131 14.60 -10.99 36.32
CA ALA A 131 13.77 -9.81 36.53
C ALA A 131 13.17 -9.22 35.24
N GLU A 132 13.66 -9.64 34.05
CA GLU A 132 13.27 -9.08 32.75
C GLU A 132 11.74 -9.11 32.45
N PRO A 133 10.97 -10.17 32.80
CA PRO A 133 9.52 -10.18 32.58
C PRO A 133 8.79 -9.05 33.30
N PHE A 134 9.31 -8.61 34.44
CA PHE A 134 8.70 -7.57 35.27
C PHE A 134 9.08 -6.16 34.81
N THR A 135 10.27 -5.98 34.24
CA THR A 135 10.80 -4.68 33.81
C THR A 135 10.51 -4.33 32.34
N ARG A 136 10.19 -5.32 31.48
CA ARG A 136 9.90 -5.12 30.04
C ARG A 136 8.77 -4.15 29.71
N LYS A 137 7.87 -3.88 30.66
CA LYS A 137 6.80 -2.89 30.48
C LYS A 137 7.34 -1.45 30.45
N GLN A 138 8.47 -1.21 31.13
CA GLN A 138 9.07 0.11 31.29
C GLN A 138 10.38 0.25 30.50
N LEU A 139 11.15 -0.84 30.36
CA LEU A 139 12.41 -0.88 29.64
C LEU A 139 12.24 -1.60 28.30
N HIS A 140 12.53 -0.91 27.20
CA HIS A 140 12.33 -1.41 25.84
C HIS A 140 13.60 -2.04 25.24
N ALA A 141 14.51 -2.53 26.09
CA ALA A 141 15.66 -3.33 25.71
C ALA A 141 15.84 -4.50 26.71
N PRO A 142 16.29 -5.68 26.26
CA PRO A 142 16.51 -6.81 27.15
C PRO A 142 17.73 -6.60 28.04
N ALA A 143 17.82 -7.33 29.16
CA ALA A 143 18.92 -7.19 30.13
C ALA A 143 20.31 -7.35 29.50
N ARG A 144 20.43 -8.25 28.51
CA ARG A 144 21.68 -8.51 27.78
C ARG A 144 22.18 -7.32 26.94
N VAL A 145 21.33 -6.35 26.66
CA VAL A 145 21.65 -5.10 25.96
C VAL A 145 21.94 -4.01 26.98
N LEU A 146 21.04 -3.84 27.96
CA LEU A 146 21.13 -2.77 28.95
C LEU A 146 22.41 -2.87 29.80
N LYS A 147 22.85 -4.08 30.17
CA LYS A 147 24.05 -4.24 31.00
C LYS A 147 25.33 -3.75 30.30
N PRO A 148 25.67 -4.18 29.07
CA PRO A 148 26.78 -3.59 28.32
C PRO A 148 26.64 -2.08 28.08
N TRP A 149 25.44 -1.59 27.74
CA TRP A 149 25.18 -0.15 27.58
C TRP A 149 25.52 0.63 28.85
N PHE A 150 25.19 0.07 30.03
CA PHE A 150 25.46 0.68 31.32
C PHE A 150 26.97 0.71 31.61
N ASP A 151 27.62 -0.45 31.47
CA ASP A 151 29.04 -0.63 31.81
C ASP A 151 29.98 0.17 30.88
N ASN A 152 29.59 0.34 29.62
CA ASN A 152 30.45 0.97 28.62
C ASN A 152 30.16 2.44 28.39
N ASN A 153 28.94 2.92 28.71
CA ASN A 153 28.58 4.31 28.45
C ASN A 153 28.00 4.99 29.69
N LEU A 154 26.83 4.56 30.18
CA LEU A 154 26.09 5.33 31.18
C LEU A 154 26.87 5.54 32.48
N SER A 155 27.54 4.50 32.98
CA SER A 155 28.34 4.56 34.21
C SER A 155 29.65 5.34 34.07
N LYS A 156 30.11 5.60 32.84
CA LYS A 156 31.40 6.25 32.53
C LYS A 156 31.24 7.63 31.92
N TRP A 157 30.02 8.04 31.60
CA TRP A 157 29.75 9.30 30.91
C TRP A 157 30.13 10.51 31.75
N ASN A 158 30.97 11.38 31.17
CA ASN A 158 31.27 12.71 31.66
C ASN A 158 31.26 13.68 30.47
N GLY A 159 30.21 14.47 30.37
CA GLY A 159 29.95 15.37 29.24
C GLY A 159 30.45 16.80 29.43
N TRP A 160 31.00 17.16 30.60
CA TRP A 160 31.19 18.58 30.97
C TRP A 160 32.20 19.33 30.11
N SER A 161 33.27 18.67 29.65
CA SER A 161 34.20 19.29 28.69
C SER A 161 33.52 19.50 27.34
N MET A 162 32.89 18.45 26.79
CA MET A 162 32.21 18.50 25.51
C MET A 162 31.11 19.57 25.47
N MET A 163 30.30 19.69 26.54
CA MET A 163 29.26 20.72 26.63
C MET A 163 29.82 22.14 26.58
N ARG A 164 30.98 22.38 27.22
CA ARG A 164 31.65 23.70 27.18
C ARG A 164 32.20 24.06 25.81
N ASP A 165 32.57 23.05 25.02
CA ASP A 165 33.07 23.22 23.66
C ASP A 165 31.95 23.40 22.61
N ILE A 166 30.69 23.10 22.96
CA ILE A 166 29.54 23.23 22.06
C ILE A 166 29.05 24.69 22.04
N THR A 167 29.33 25.38 20.94
CA THR A 167 28.97 26.80 20.74
C THR A 167 27.69 27.01 19.93
N ILE A 168 27.06 25.96 19.42
CA ILE A 168 25.82 26.10 18.65
C ILE A 168 24.62 26.47 19.56
N PRO A 169 23.58 27.12 19.03
CA PRO A 169 22.38 27.43 19.81
C PRO A 169 21.81 26.16 20.43
N SER A 170 21.57 26.21 21.74
CA SER A 170 21.11 25.06 22.51
C SER A 170 19.87 25.37 23.33
N LEU A 171 18.99 24.39 23.54
CA LEU A 171 17.84 24.46 24.44
C LEU A 171 17.91 23.35 25.47
N VAL A 172 17.83 23.70 26.75
CA VAL A 172 17.78 22.75 27.87
C VAL A 172 16.39 22.81 28.51
N ILE A 173 15.64 21.72 28.38
CA ILE A 173 14.32 21.55 28.99
C ILE A 173 14.43 20.64 30.21
N ARG A 174 14.07 21.16 31.39
CA ARG A 174 14.17 20.44 32.67
C ARG A 174 12.80 20.17 33.29
N GLY A 175 12.74 19.14 34.11
CA GLY A 175 11.65 18.88 35.06
C GLY A 175 12.18 18.90 36.50
N ASN A 176 11.34 19.32 37.45
CA ASN A 176 11.74 19.55 38.85
C ASN A 176 11.68 18.28 39.74
N ARG A 177 10.98 17.21 39.32
CA ARG A 177 10.75 16.00 40.15
C ARG A 177 11.47 14.75 39.64
N ASP A 178 12.66 14.87 39.04
CA ASP A 178 13.44 13.69 38.70
C ASP A 178 13.93 12.98 39.97
N VAL A 179 13.63 11.69 40.09
CA VAL A 179 13.99 10.83 41.23
C VAL A 179 15.00 9.74 40.84
N LEU A 180 15.34 9.64 39.55
CA LEU A 180 16.25 8.62 39.00
C LEU A 180 17.72 9.08 39.02
N PHE A 181 17.95 10.38 38.99
CA PHE A 181 19.27 10.99 38.83
C PHE A 181 19.40 12.23 39.74
N ASP A 182 20.64 12.61 40.08
CA ASP A 182 20.91 13.77 40.95
C ASP A 182 20.46 15.10 40.29
N PRO A 183 19.53 15.87 40.90
CA PRO A 183 19.04 17.12 40.36
C PRO A 183 20.13 18.15 40.00
N LYS A 184 21.22 18.21 40.77
CA LYS A 184 22.31 19.16 40.53
C LYS A 184 22.97 18.95 39.17
N LEU A 185 23.05 17.70 38.73
CA LEU A 185 23.68 17.33 37.46
C LEU A 185 22.83 17.70 36.23
N PHE A 186 21.55 18.02 36.42
CA PHE A 186 20.70 18.60 35.36
C PHE A 186 20.76 20.13 35.38
N GLU A 187 20.82 20.72 36.58
CA GLU A 187 20.79 22.17 36.72
C GLU A 187 22.03 22.85 36.13
N GLU A 188 23.17 22.17 36.17
CA GLU A 188 24.43 22.70 35.64
C GLU A 188 24.56 22.58 34.12
N VAL A 189 23.71 21.81 33.43
CA VAL A 189 23.83 21.58 31.98
C VAL A 189 23.66 22.87 31.17
N SER A 190 22.69 23.70 31.52
CA SER A 190 22.49 25.00 30.86
C SER A 190 23.65 25.97 31.12
N ARG A 191 24.31 25.88 32.28
CA ARG A 191 25.49 26.69 32.61
C ARG A 191 26.75 26.20 31.88
N ALA A 192 26.83 24.90 31.62
CA ALA A 192 27.95 24.30 30.90
C ALA A 192 27.91 24.57 29.39
N LEU A 193 26.73 24.86 28.83
CA LEU A 193 26.52 25.20 27.43
C LEU A 193 26.50 26.73 27.23
N PRO A 194 27.51 27.33 26.58
CA PRO A 194 27.65 28.80 26.48
C PRO A 194 26.45 29.54 25.90
N ASN A 195 25.72 28.91 24.98
CA ASN A 195 24.58 29.51 24.25
C ASN A 195 23.26 28.77 24.51
N ALA A 196 23.08 28.21 25.71
CA ALA A 196 21.85 27.49 26.06
C ALA A 196 20.73 28.41 26.56
N GLU A 197 19.56 28.31 25.94
CA GLU A 197 18.29 28.72 26.55
C GLU A 197 17.83 27.65 27.53
N GLU A 198 17.28 28.07 28.68
CA GLU A 198 16.76 27.15 29.69
C GLU A 198 15.25 27.32 29.86
N VAL A 199 14.54 26.19 29.87
CA VAL A 199 13.10 26.12 30.16
C VAL A 199 12.85 25.07 31.23
N ASP A 200 12.35 25.50 32.38
CA ASP A 200 11.80 24.59 33.39
C ASP A 200 10.28 24.45 33.18
N VAL A 201 9.82 23.23 32.91
CA VAL A 201 8.39 22.97 32.67
C VAL A 201 7.61 22.55 33.93
N GLY A 202 8.25 22.47 35.10
CA GLY A 202 7.66 22.30 36.43
C GLY A 202 6.84 21.02 36.68
N VAL A 203 6.83 20.51 37.92
CA VAL A 203 5.96 19.41 38.43
C VAL A 203 6.12 18.03 37.77
N SER A 204 6.89 17.89 36.68
CA SER A 204 7.06 16.63 35.93
C SER A 204 8.24 15.78 36.42
N ALA A 205 8.09 14.45 36.34
CA ALA A 205 9.14 13.46 36.61
C ALA A 205 10.04 13.25 35.37
N HIS A 206 10.88 12.19 35.36
CA HIS A 206 11.89 11.94 34.32
C HIS A 206 11.37 11.90 32.85
N MET A 207 10.08 11.58 32.63
CA MET A 207 9.45 11.43 31.31
C MET A 207 8.71 12.70 30.85
N VAL A 208 9.36 13.86 30.98
CA VAL A 208 8.77 15.18 30.75
C VAL A 208 8.12 15.36 29.37
N MET A 209 8.69 14.79 28.31
CA MET A 209 8.13 14.88 26.93
C MET A 209 6.80 14.14 26.76
N LEU A 210 6.49 13.18 27.65
CA LEU A 210 5.22 12.46 27.66
C LEU A 210 4.23 13.12 28.62
N GLU A 211 4.66 13.45 29.83
CA GLU A 211 3.81 14.00 30.90
C GLU A 211 3.38 15.44 30.61
N ARG A 212 4.28 16.25 30.04
CA ARG A 212 4.09 17.68 29.78
C ARG A 212 4.32 18.02 28.32
N ARG A 213 3.91 17.11 27.43
CA ARG A 213 4.11 17.18 25.97
C ARG A 213 3.82 18.57 25.37
N ASP A 214 2.73 19.22 25.78
CA ASP A 214 2.34 20.53 25.20
C ASP A 214 3.30 21.65 25.63
N ALA A 215 3.82 21.59 26.86
CA ALA A 215 4.80 22.56 27.34
C ALA A 215 6.16 22.36 26.65
N VAL A 216 6.58 21.10 26.50
CA VAL A 216 7.79 20.74 25.74
C VAL A 216 7.68 21.17 24.29
N ASN A 217 6.55 20.88 23.62
CA ASN A 217 6.31 21.26 22.24
C ASN A 217 6.35 22.78 22.06
N ARG A 218 5.75 23.55 22.97
CA ARG A 218 5.83 25.02 22.93
C ARG A 218 7.26 25.55 23.11
N ALA A 219 8.03 24.97 24.04
CA ALA A 219 9.41 25.36 24.26
C ALA A 219 10.29 25.09 23.02
N VAL A 220 10.18 23.89 22.47
CA VAL A 220 10.89 23.50 21.23
C VAL A 220 10.47 24.40 20.07
N LYS A 221 9.16 24.64 19.88
CA LYS A 221 8.66 25.52 18.82
C LYS A 221 9.25 26.93 18.90
N ARG A 222 9.21 27.56 20.09
CA ARG A 222 9.77 28.90 20.30
C ARG A 222 11.27 28.98 20.01
N PHE A 223 12.01 27.94 20.39
CA PHE A 223 13.44 27.88 20.18
C PHE A 223 13.83 27.70 18.69
N LEU A 224 12.96 27.05 17.92
CA LEU A 224 13.14 26.90 16.47
C LEU A 224 12.73 28.17 15.71
N GLU A 225 11.83 29.00 16.24
CA GLU A 225 11.34 30.23 15.58
C GLU A 225 12.26 31.43 15.88
N GLU A 226 12.82 32.07 14.84
CA GLU A 226 13.78 33.17 14.97
C GLU A 226 13.13 34.51 15.35
N ASN A 227 11.82 34.66 15.19
CA ASN A 227 11.05 35.84 15.58
C ASN A 227 10.23 35.59 16.85
N ARG A 228 10.64 36.19 17.97
CA ARG A 228 9.88 36.23 19.23
C ARG A 228 8.68 37.19 19.10
N ALA A 229 7.67 36.81 18.32
CA ALA A 229 6.45 37.60 18.17
C ALA A 229 5.60 37.56 19.45
N THR A 230 5.13 38.73 19.90
CA THR A 230 4.20 38.88 21.03
C THR A 230 2.80 38.34 20.69
N TRP A 231 2.02 37.99 21.72
CA TRP A 231 0.66 37.42 21.62
C TRP A 231 -0.31 38.21 20.71
N SER A 232 -0.04 39.51 20.46
CA SER A 232 -0.82 40.39 19.57
C SER A 232 -0.51 40.26 18.08
N ALA A 233 0.57 39.59 17.68
CA ALA A 233 0.96 39.39 16.28
C ALA A 233 0.66 37.96 15.86
N ASN A 234 -0.63 37.60 15.86
CA ASN A 234 -1.11 36.33 15.28
C ASN A 234 -1.20 36.50 13.75
N THR A 235 -0.06 36.76 13.11
CA THR A 235 0.08 36.66 11.65
C THR A 235 0.21 35.19 11.30
N ALA A 236 -0.68 34.68 10.43
CA ALA A 236 -0.63 33.34 9.88
C ALA A 236 0.81 32.98 9.51
N THR A 237 1.32 31.85 10.01
CA THR A 237 2.70 31.44 9.74
C THR A 237 2.85 31.15 8.23
N GLU A 238 4.07 31.23 7.67
CA GLU A 238 4.34 30.84 6.25
C GLU A 238 3.76 29.45 5.91
N GLU A 239 3.53 28.63 6.91
CA GLU A 239 2.99 27.30 6.80
C GLU A 239 1.48 27.20 6.91
N ASP A 240 0.84 28.11 7.64
CA ASP A 240 -0.60 28.30 7.51
C ASP A 240 -0.92 28.79 6.11
N VAL A 241 -0.04 29.63 5.54
CA VAL A 241 -0.10 30.07 4.14
C VAL A 241 0.15 28.91 3.19
N ALA A 242 1.26 28.16 3.30
CA ALA A 242 1.56 27.03 2.40
C ALA A 242 0.51 25.89 2.50
N ARG A 243 -0.03 25.64 3.69
CA ARG A 243 -1.13 24.69 3.88
C ARG A 243 -2.43 25.22 3.30
N ALA A 244 -2.75 26.49 3.51
CA ALA A 244 -3.90 27.12 2.88
C ALA A 244 -3.76 27.14 1.35
N GLU A 245 -2.57 27.34 0.81
CA GLU A 245 -2.25 27.25 -0.62
C GLU A 245 -2.42 25.82 -1.13
N MET A 246 -1.91 24.82 -0.42
CA MET A 246 -2.14 23.41 -0.76
C MET A 246 -3.62 23.06 -0.76
N VAL A 247 -4.38 23.47 0.27
CA VAL A 247 -5.82 23.23 0.35
C VAL A 247 -6.57 24.01 -0.73
N ARG A 248 -6.11 25.21 -1.09
CA ARG A 248 -6.68 26.01 -2.19
C ARG A 248 -6.42 25.36 -3.55
N ALA A 249 -5.21 24.83 -3.77
CA ALA A 249 -4.85 24.12 -4.98
C ALA A 249 -5.49 22.72 -5.06
N ARG A 250 -5.80 22.12 -3.90
CA ARG A 250 -6.27 20.74 -3.75
C ARG A 250 -7.45 20.72 -2.78
N PRO A 251 -8.66 21.09 -3.25
CA PRO A 251 -9.82 21.28 -2.38
C PRO A 251 -10.22 20.02 -1.60
N TRP A 252 -9.89 18.83 -2.09
CA TRP A 252 -10.17 17.55 -1.43
C TRP A 252 -9.44 17.36 -0.09
N LEU A 253 -8.31 18.05 0.14
CA LEU A 253 -7.51 17.88 1.37
C LEU A 253 -8.26 18.30 2.64
N LYS A 254 -9.25 19.19 2.52
CA LYS A 254 -10.12 19.60 3.64
C LYS A 254 -11.00 18.46 4.15
N ASN A 255 -11.25 17.44 3.32
CA ASN A 255 -12.14 16.32 3.59
C ASN A 255 -11.41 15.04 4.03
N TYR A 256 -10.09 15.12 4.27
CA TYR A 256 -9.35 13.98 4.80
C TYR A 256 -9.76 13.70 6.25
N GLY A 257 -10.01 12.42 6.54
CA GLY A 257 -10.32 11.96 7.89
C GLY A 257 -9.14 12.13 8.85
N PRO A 258 -9.39 12.17 10.17
CA PRO A 258 -8.32 12.22 11.18
C PRO A 258 -7.30 11.10 10.99
N GLY A 259 -6.01 11.45 11.08
CA GLY A 259 -4.90 10.50 10.93
C GLY A 259 -4.47 10.19 9.50
N ILE A 260 -5.13 10.76 8.49
CA ILE A 260 -4.71 10.66 7.08
C ILE A 260 -3.81 11.86 6.73
N PRO A 261 -2.53 11.66 6.37
CA PRO A 261 -1.63 12.75 6.00
C PRO A 261 -1.90 13.27 4.58
N TYR A 262 -1.62 14.53 4.29
CA TYR A 262 -1.72 15.07 2.91
C TYR A 262 -0.65 14.49 1.99
N THR A 263 0.53 14.20 2.56
CA THR A 263 1.69 13.65 1.85
C THR A 263 2.28 12.49 2.65
N VAL A 264 2.66 11.43 1.94
CA VAL A 264 3.37 10.28 2.49
C VAL A 264 4.82 10.30 1.99
N ALA A 265 5.77 10.16 2.91
CA ALA A 265 7.18 9.99 2.58
C ALA A 265 7.39 8.62 1.93
N ILE A 266 7.92 8.60 0.70
CA ILE A 266 8.19 7.35 -0.01
C ILE A 266 9.67 6.99 0.14
N PRO A 267 10.01 5.89 0.85
CA PRO A 267 11.39 5.47 1.02
C PRO A 267 11.99 4.97 -0.30
N GLN A 268 13.30 5.16 -0.47
CA GLN A 268 14.07 4.68 -1.62
C GLN A 268 14.49 3.23 -1.43
N ILE A 269 13.52 2.32 -1.46
CA ILE A 269 13.72 0.88 -1.27
C ILE A 269 13.07 0.06 -2.39
N ALA A 270 13.56 -1.15 -2.59
CA ALA A 270 12.87 -2.15 -3.41
C ALA A 270 11.64 -2.70 -2.67
N LEU A 271 10.61 -3.10 -3.42
CA LEU A 271 9.34 -3.57 -2.85
C LEU A 271 9.50 -4.78 -1.91
N HIS A 272 10.42 -5.70 -2.21
CA HIS A 272 10.65 -6.90 -1.40
C HIS A 272 11.19 -6.59 0.01
N GLU A 273 11.68 -5.37 0.26
CA GLU A 273 12.08 -4.91 1.59
C GLU A 273 10.90 -4.83 2.57
N PHE A 274 9.65 -4.71 2.10
CA PHE A 274 8.49 -4.85 2.99
C PHE A 274 8.41 -6.24 3.61
N LEU A 275 8.63 -7.31 2.83
CA LEU A 275 8.64 -8.68 3.36
C LEU A 275 9.80 -8.88 4.34
N ARG A 276 11.00 -8.40 3.98
CA ARG A 276 12.19 -8.47 4.86
C ARG A 276 11.97 -7.72 6.17
N SER A 277 11.42 -6.51 6.11
CA SER A 277 11.08 -5.70 7.28
C SER A 277 10.02 -6.38 8.16
N ALA A 278 8.95 -6.90 7.56
CA ALA A 278 7.91 -7.63 8.28
C ALA A 278 8.45 -8.92 8.93
N SER A 279 9.34 -9.64 8.26
CA SER A 279 10.04 -10.82 8.80
C SER A 279 10.93 -10.50 9.99
N ARG A 280 11.62 -9.36 9.98
CA ARG A 280 12.41 -8.88 11.13
C ARG A 280 11.54 -8.44 12.29
N ARG A 281 10.45 -7.71 12.02
CA ARG A 281 9.56 -7.11 13.03
C ARG A 281 8.60 -8.13 13.65
N PHE A 282 8.13 -9.09 12.86
CA PHE A 282 7.08 -10.04 13.22
C PHE A 282 7.42 -11.50 12.85
N PRO A 283 8.64 -12.01 13.16
CA PRO A 283 9.15 -13.28 12.60
C PRO A 283 8.25 -14.48 12.86
N ARG A 284 7.60 -14.53 14.04
CA ARG A 284 6.74 -15.65 14.48
C ARG A 284 5.26 -15.44 14.20
N ARG A 285 4.86 -14.31 13.60
CA ARG A 285 3.46 -14.08 13.23
C ARG A 285 3.15 -14.83 11.95
N ALA A 286 1.92 -15.36 11.87
CA ALA A 286 1.39 -15.95 10.64
C ALA A 286 1.33 -14.86 9.55
N ALA A 287 2.12 -15.02 8.51
CA ALA A 287 2.07 -14.22 7.29
C ALA A 287 0.97 -14.74 6.37
N ILE A 288 0.91 -16.05 6.16
CA ILE A 288 -0.07 -16.70 5.29
C ILE A 288 -0.86 -17.71 6.10
N HIS A 289 -2.18 -17.71 5.91
CA HIS A 289 -3.07 -18.79 6.31
C HIS A 289 -3.75 -19.34 5.05
N PHE A 290 -3.53 -20.62 4.75
CA PHE A 290 -4.08 -21.29 3.57
C PHE A 290 -4.62 -22.67 3.93
N GLU A 291 -5.94 -22.87 3.78
CA GLU A 291 -6.62 -24.16 3.97
C GLU A 291 -6.29 -24.89 5.29
N GLY A 292 -6.01 -24.15 6.36
CA GLY A 292 -5.70 -24.67 7.70
C GLY A 292 -4.20 -24.85 8.00
N ARG A 293 -3.31 -24.48 7.07
CA ARG A 293 -1.87 -24.38 7.31
C ARG A 293 -1.46 -22.90 7.42
N GLU A 294 -0.53 -22.63 8.34
CA GLU A 294 0.06 -21.31 8.50
C GLU A 294 1.54 -21.31 8.10
N LEU A 295 1.97 -20.23 7.46
CA LEU A 295 3.38 -19.89 7.26
C LEU A 295 3.66 -18.60 8.03
N THR A 296 4.69 -18.63 8.87
CA THR A 296 5.17 -17.44 9.56
C THR A 296 5.90 -16.50 8.61
N TYR A 297 6.04 -15.22 8.97
CA TYR A 297 6.85 -14.28 8.19
C TYR A 297 8.31 -14.72 8.02
N HIS A 298 8.88 -15.38 9.03
CA HIS A 298 10.24 -15.92 8.93
C HIS A 298 10.33 -17.04 7.90
N GLN A 299 9.37 -17.97 7.91
CA GLN A 299 9.30 -19.05 6.92
C GLN A 299 9.05 -18.51 5.51
N LEU A 300 8.10 -17.57 5.36
CA LEU A 300 7.80 -16.97 4.07
C LEU A 300 9.04 -16.30 3.45
N GLU A 301 9.78 -15.52 4.25
CA GLU A 301 11.02 -14.89 3.80
C GLU A 301 12.08 -15.93 3.36
N GLN A 302 12.23 -17.04 4.09
CA GLN A 302 13.17 -18.11 3.72
C GLN A 302 12.76 -18.81 2.42
N GLU A 303 11.48 -19.13 2.25
CA GLU A 303 10.95 -19.75 1.03
C GLU A 303 11.11 -18.82 -0.17
N SER A 304 10.85 -17.52 -0.01
CA SER A 304 11.09 -16.52 -1.06
C SER A 304 12.56 -16.38 -1.41
N ASN A 305 13.46 -16.41 -0.42
CA ASN A 305 14.91 -16.40 -0.67
C ASN A 305 15.37 -17.66 -1.41
N ARG A 306 14.85 -18.83 -1.04
CA ARG A 306 15.12 -20.09 -1.75
C ARG A 306 14.67 -20.05 -3.20
N PHE A 307 13.47 -19.53 -3.46
CA PHE A 307 12.98 -19.35 -4.82
C PHE A 307 13.84 -18.36 -5.62
N ALA A 308 14.34 -17.29 -4.98
CA ALA A 308 15.26 -16.36 -5.62
C ALA A 308 16.59 -17.01 -6.03
N HIS A 309 17.21 -17.79 -5.14
CA HIS A 309 18.43 -18.55 -5.46
C HIS A 309 18.19 -19.62 -6.52
N ALA A 310 17.02 -20.26 -6.51
CA ALA A 310 16.62 -21.18 -7.57
C ALA A 310 16.58 -20.50 -8.94
N LEU A 311 15.97 -19.31 -9.06
CA LEU A 311 15.97 -18.55 -10.31
C LEU A 311 17.39 -18.18 -10.74
N ILE A 312 18.21 -17.67 -9.82
CA ILE A 312 19.62 -17.34 -10.11
C ILE A 312 20.38 -18.59 -10.58
N GLY A 313 20.14 -19.75 -9.96
CA GLY A 313 20.75 -21.03 -10.33
C GLY A 313 20.28 -21.57 -11.69
N LEU A 314 19.09 -21.15 -12.15
CA LEU A 314 18.62 -21.40 -13.52
C LEU A 314 19.22 -20.43 -14.55
N GLY A 315 20.08 -19.49 -14.12
CA GLY A 315 20.72 -18.50 -14.99
C GLY A 315 19.93 -17.20 -15.14
N ILE A 316 18.85 -17.00 -14.36
CA ILE A 316 17.99 -15.83 -14.50
C ILE A 316 18.70 -14.57 -14.00
N SER A 317 18.83 -13.59 -14.88
CA SER A 317 19.54 -12.33 -14.66
C SER A 317 18.62 -11.17 -14.26
N HIS A 318 19.23 -10.07 -13.83
CA HIS A 318 18.50 -8.84 -13.50
C HIS A 318 17.68 -8.35 -14.71
N GLY A 319 16.42 -7.99 -14.47
CA GLY A 319 15.50 -7.52 -15.51
C GLY A 319 14.82 -8.63 -16.32
N GLU A 320 15.16 -9.91 -16.11
CA GLU A 320 14.52 -11.01 -16.83
C GLU A 320 13.11 -11.30 -16.32
N ARG A 321 12.23 -11.76 -17.23
CA ARG A 321 10.79 -11.84 -16.97
C ARG A 321 10.39 -13.22 -16.50
N VAL A 322 9.72 -13.27 -15.35
CA VAL A 322 9.16 -14.49 -14.76
C VAL A 322 7.65 -14.36 -14.71
N MET A 323 6.93 -15.10 -15.54
CA MET A 323 5.47 -15.09 -15.57
C MET A 323 4.89 -15.95 -14.46
N LEU A 324 3.94 -15.38 -13.70
CA LEU A 324 3.26 -16.05 -12.60
C LEU A 324 1.80 -16.34 -12.99
N LEU A 325 1.54 -17.56 -13.45
CA LEU A 325 0.21 -18.07 -13.76
C LEU A 325 -0.31 -18.91 -12.59
N LEU A 326 -0.59 -18.26 -11.47
CA LEU A 326 -0.98 -18.92 -10.22
C LEU A 326 -2.24 -18.28 -9.62
N PRO A 327 -3.13 -19.08 -8.99
CA PRO A 327 -4.18 -18.55 -8.12
C PRO A 327 -3.60 -18.03 -6.79
N ASN A 328 -4.45 -17.53 -5.89
CA ASN A 328 -4.03 -17.10 -4.56
C ASN A 328 -3.69 -18.30 -3.66
N ILE A 329 -2.48 -18.82 -3.83
CA ILE A 329 -1.88 -19.91 -3.05
C ILE A 329 -0.53 -19.44 -2.47
N PRO A 330 0.04 -20.12 -1.46
CA PRO A 330 1.30 -19.71 -0.86
C PRO A 330 2.43 -19.50 -1.87
N GLN A 331 2.50 -20.36 -2.89
CA GLN A 331 3.51 -20.30 -3.95
C GLN A 331 3.42 -19.01 -4.78
N MET A 332 2.24 -18.43 -4.97
CA MET A 332 2.11 -17.14 -5.65
C MET A 332 2.84 -16.02 -4.89
N VAL A 333 2.75 -16.02 -3.55
CA VAL A 333 3.45 -15.05 -2.71
C VAL A 333 4.95 -15.32 -2.68
N ILE A 334 5.33 -16.59 -2.55
CA ILE A 334 6.73 -17.02 -2.54
C ILE A 334 7.42 -16.64 -3.85
N SER A 335 6.81 -16.99 -4.98
CA SER A 335 7.34 -16.69 -6.32
C SER A 335 7.39 -15.19 -6.58
N PHE A 336 6.35 -14.42 -6.23
CA PHE A 336 6.37 -12.98 -6.42
C PHE A 336 7.56 -12.32 -5.71
N TYR A 337 7.71 -12.53 -4.40
CA TYR A 337 8.81 -11.91 -3.66
C TYR A 337 10.17 -12.52 -4.03
N GLY A 338 10.23 -13.81 -4.35
CA GLY A 338 11.47 -14.47 -4.78
C GLY A 338 11.96 -13.97 -6.14
N THR A 339 11.07 -13.76 -7.11
CA THR A 339 11.41 -13.12 -8.39
C THR A 339 12.00 -11.72 -8.17
N LEU A 340 11.35 -10.90 -7.34
CA LEU A 340 11.87 -9.56 -7.01
C LEU A 340 13.24 -9.62 -6.33
N LYS A 341 13.47 -10.60 -5.45
CA LYS A 341 14.76 -10.78 -4.75
C LYS A 341 15.87 -11.27 -5.68
N ALA A 342 15.53 -12.01 -6.73
CA ALA A 342 16.47 -12.37 -7.80
C ALA A 342 16.83 -11.19 -8.71
N GLY A 343 16.12 -10.05 -8.59
CA GLY A 343 16.23 -8.91 -9.49
C GLY A 343 15.52 -9.10 -10.83
N ALA A 344 14.75 -10.17 -10.95
CA ALA A 344 13.88 -10.44 -12.08
C ALA A 344 12.55 -9.69 -11.94
N VAL A 345 11.81 -9.61 -13.04
CA VAL A 345 10.54 -8.89 -13.16
C VAL A 345 9.38 -9.89 -13.21
N PRO A 346 8.48 -9.90 -12.22
CA PRO A 346 7.28 -10.71 -12.27
C PRO A 346 6.32 -10.16 -13.35
N VAL A 347 5.85 -11.06 -14.21
CA VAL A 347 4.82 -10.78 -15.22
C VAL A 347 3.52 -11.44 -14.80
N PHE A 348 2.43 -10.67 -14.74
CA PHE A 348 1.14 -11.17 -14.32
C PHE A 348 0.18 -11.34 -15.50
N THR A 349 -0.50 -12.48 -15.50
CA THR A 349 -1.65 -12.75 -16.35
C THR A 349 -2.77 -13.38 -15.52
N LEU A 350 -4.01 -13.31 -16.02
CA LEU A 350 -5.15 -13.86 -15.31
C LEU A 350 -5.18 -15.39 -15.42
N PRO A 351 -5.54 -16.14 -14.35
CA PRO A 351 -5.57 -17.60 -14.38
C PRO A 351 -6.50 -18.22 -15.43
N ASN A 352 -7.51 -17.48 -15.90
CA ASN A 352 -8.46 -17.91 -16.93
C ASN A 352 -8.07 -17.43 -18.35
N THR A 353 -6.81 -17.05 -18.56
CA THR A 353 -6.32 -16.64 -19.88
C THR A 353 -6.37 -17.84 -20.84
N PRO A 354 -7.02 -17.72 -22.01
CA PRO A 354 -6.99 -18.76 -23.04
C PRO A 354 -5.57 -19.12 -23.48
N PRO A 355 -5.30 -20.36 -23.91
CA PRO A 355 -3.95 -20.80 -24.29
C PRO A 355 -3.25 -19.90 -25.32
N ASP A 356 -3.96 -19.50 -26.39
CA ASP A 356 -3.39 -18.64 -27.44
C ASP A 356 -3.03 -17.24 -26.91
N GLU A 357 -3.85 -16.71 -26.00
CA GLU A 357 -3.55 -15.42 -25.35
C GLU A 357 -2.36 -15.55 -24.39
N LEU A 358 -2.19 -16.71 -23.74
CA LEU A 358 -1.00 -16.99 -22.92
C LEU A 358 0.26 -17.01 -23.80
N VAL A 359 0.25 -17.72 -24.94
CA VAL A 359 1.37 -17.71 -25.88
C VAL A 359 1.72 -16.30 -26.30
N ARG A 360 0.71 -15.50 -26.69
CA ARG A 360 0.92 -14.11 -27.10
C ARG A 360 1.59 -13.28 -26.00
N LYS A 361 1.14 -13.41 -24.75
CA LYS A 361 1.71 -12.67 -23.61
C LYS A 361 3.12 -13.16 -23.26
N VAL A 362 3.39 -14.46 -23.34
CA VAL A 362 4.73 -15.03 -23.12
C VAL A 362 5.71 -14.48 -24.15
N ALA A 363 5.31 -14.45 -25.43
CA ALA A 363 6.11 -13.88 -26.51
C ALA A 363 6.33 -12.37 -26.34
N ASP A 364 5.26 -11.59 -26.11
CA ASP A 364 5.30 -10.12 -25.98
C ASP A 364 6.16 -9.65 -24.79
N SER A 365 6.01 -10.31 -23.64
CA SER A 365 6.81 -10.00 -22.45
C SER A 365 8.24 -10.54 -22.53
N GLY A 366 8.56 -11.40 -23.49
CA GLY A 366 9.81 -12.15 -23.53
C GLY A 366 10.01 -12.99 -22.26
N THR A 367 8.98 -13.67 -21.78
CA THR A 367 9.08 -14.46 -20.53
C THR A 367 10.06 -15.62 -20.68
N GLU A 368 10.95 -15.79 -19.70
CA GLU A 368 11.95 -16.89 -19.67
C GLU A 368 11.57 -18.03 -18.74
N VAL A 369 10.81 -17.70 -17.68
CA VAL A 369 10.32 -18.67 -16.71
C VAL A 369 8.81 -18.52 -16.54
N LEU A 370 8.07 -19.60 -16.70
CA LEU A 370 6.64 -19.66 -16.40
C LEU A 370 6.40 -20.51 -15.15
N VAL A 371 5.84 -19.91 -14.10
CA VAL A 371 5.43 -20.62 -12.88
C VAL A 371 3.93 -20.91 -12.95
N THR A 372 3.53 -22.17 -12.84
CA THR A 372 2.15 -22.59 -13.06
C THR A 372 1.74 -23.85 -12.29
N ILE A 373 0.45 -24.19 -12.33
CA ILE A 373 -0.13 -25.39 -11.72
C ILE A 373 -0.54 -26.44 -12.79
N PRO A 374 -0.71 -27.72 -12.43
CA PRO A 374 -1.08 -28.79 -13.38
C PRO A 374 -2.31 -28.50 -14.25
N GLN A 375 -3.29 -27.77 -13.70
CA GLN A 375 -4.51 -27.36 -14.41
C GLN A 375 -4.23 -26.54 -15.68
N PHE A 376 -3.07 -25.87 -15.76
CA PHE A 376 -2.67 -25.06 -16.91
C PHE A 376 -1.50 -25.68 -17.70
N ALA A 377 -1.19 -26.96 -17.47
CA ALA A 377 -0.01 -27.61 -18.07
C ALA A 377 -0.09 -27.70 -19.60
N GLU A 378 -1.28 -27.86 -20.17
CA GLU A 378 -1.47 -27.87 -21.62
C GLU A 378 -1.13 -26.51 -22.25
N ALA A 379 -1.72 -25.44 -21.72
CA ALA A 379 -1.44 -24.07 -22.15
C ALA A 379 0.04 -23.70 -21.96
N ALA A 380 0.65 -24.12 -20.84
CA ALA A 380 2.07 -23.89 -20.57
C ALA A 380 2.98 -24.61 -21.57
N ARG A 381 2.68 -25.87 -21.93
CA ARG A 381 3.41 -26.61 -22.96
C ARG A 381 3.24 -25.97 -24.34
N GLN A 382 2.03 -25.54 -24.69
CA GLN A 382 1.79 -24.82 -25.94
C GLN A 382 2.64 -23.54 -26.00
N ALA A 383 2.65 -22.74 -24.93
CA ALA A 383 3.47 -21.54 -24.84
C ALA A 383 4.98 -21.82 -24.97
N GLN A 384 5.48 -22.90 -24.35
CA GLN A 384 6.89 -23.28 -24.45
C GLN A 384 7.27 -23.76 -25.85
N THR A 385 6.43 -24.56 -26.51
CA THR A 385 6.68 -25.01 -27.88
C THR A 385 6.65 -23.85 -28.89
N GLN A 386 5.77 -22.87 -28.68
CA GLN A 386 5.57 -21.76 -29.62
C GLN A 386 6.44 -20.53 -29.31
N THR A 387 7.11 -20.48 -28.16
CA THR A 387 7.94 -19.33 -27.78
C THR A 387 9.37 -19.76 -27.46
N PRO A 388 10.35 -19.49 -28.36
CA PRO A 388 11.73 -19.95 -28.21
C PRO A 388 12.44 -19.47 -26.93
N HIS A 389 12.01 -18.33 -26.37
CA HIS A 389 12.61 -17.72 -25.19
C HIS A 389 12.08 -18.29 -23.86
N LEU A 390 11.02 -19.11 -23.87
CA LEU A 390 10.50 -19.73 -22.65
C LEU A 390 11.32 -20.99 -22.30
N HIS A 391 12.45 -20.80 -21.63
CA HIS A 391 13.40 -21.86 -21.31
C HIS A 391 12.94 -22.76 -20.15
N HIS A 392 12.19 -22.20 -19.19
CA HIS A 392 11.80 -22.93 -17.98
C HIS A 392 10.31 -22.87 -17.68
N ILE A 393 9.73 -24.02 -17.33
CA ILE A 393 8.41 -24.10 -16.70
C ILE A 393 8.58 -24.68 -15.30
N ILE A 394 8.10 -23.96 -14.28
CA ILE A 394 8.09 -24.44 -12.89
C ILE A 394 6.67 -24.83 -12.53
N TYR A 395 6.44 -26.12 -12.34
CA TYR A 395 5.15 -26.65 -11.90
C TYR A 395 5.08 -26.75 -10.38
N THR A 396 3.99 -26.24 -9.80
CA THR A 396 3.67 -26.39 -8.38
C THR A 396 2.27 -26.96 -8.19
N SER A 397 2.04 -27.64 -7.07
CA SER A 397 0.73 -28.17 -6.70
C SER A 397 0.15 -27.45 -5.48
N VAL A 398 -1.16 -27.19 -5.52
CA VAL A 398 -1.92 -26.63 -4.39
C VAL A 398 -1.76 -27.49 -3.12
N THR A 399 -1.43 -28.77 -3.28
CA THR A 399 -1.27 -29.73 -2.18
C THR A 399 -0.01 -29.51 -1.33
N GLU A 400 1.05 -28.90 -1.86
CA GLU A 400 2.38 -28.80 -1.21
C GLU A 400 2.32 -28.05 0.15
N TYR A 401 1.46 -27.04 0.23
CA TYR A 401 1.23 -26.23 1.43
C TYR A 401 -0.13 -26.49 2.10
N LEU A 402 -0.70 -27.69 1.91
CA LEU A 402 -1.82 -28.15 2.74
C LEU A 402 -1.34 -28.81 4.05
N PRO A 403 -2.21 -28.94 5.06
CA PRO A 403 -1.95 -29.81 6.21
C PRO A 403 -1.76 -31.28 5.81
N PRO A 404 -0.91 -32.07 6.52
CA PRO A 404 -0.63 -33.46 6.15
C PRO A 404 -1.86 -34.35 5.99
N LEU A 405 -2.87 -34.19 6.85
CA LEU A 405 -4.12 -34.95 6.76
C LEU A 405 -4.90 -34.67 5.47
N LYS A 406 -4.93 -33.40 5.02
CA LYS A 406 -5.57 -33.04 3.75
C LYS A 406 -4.77 -33.54 2.55
N GLN A 407 -3.44 -33.53 2.62
CA GLN A 407 -2.58 -34.11 1.59
C GLN A 407 -2.85 -35.60 1.40
N GLN A 408 -2.88 -36.36 2.51
CA GLN A 408 -3.18 -37.80 2.47
C GLN A 408 -4.58 -38.10 1.92
N ALA A 409 -5.59 -37.34 2.34
CA ALA A 409 -6.95 -37.51 1.83
C ALA A 409 -7.04 -37.29 0.30
N ILE A 410 -6.29 -36.34 -0.25
CA ILE A 410 -6.21 -36.11 -1.70
C ILE A 410 -5.50 -37.28 -2.39
N GLN A 411 -4.45 -37.84 -1.79
CA GLN A 411 -3.73 -38.99 -2.36
C GLN A 411 -4.57 -40.28 -2.40
N TRP A 412 -5.51 -40.46 -1.48
CA TRP A 412 -6.43 -41.61 -1.48
C TRP A 412 -7.58 -41.48 -2.48
N ASN A 413 -7.98 -40.26 -2.84
CA ASN A 413 -8.98 -40.04 -3.87
C ASN A 413 -8.33 -40.04 -5.26
N ARG A 414 -8.53 -41.12 -6.04
CA ARG A 414 -7.89 -41.30 -7.35
C ARG A 414 -8.14 -40.14 -8.34
N VAL A 415 -9.34 -39.56 -8.33
CA VAL A 415 -9.71 -38.42 -9.21
C VAL A 415 -8.98 -37.16 -8.79
N ARG A 416 -9.04 -36.80 -7.51
CA ARG A 416 -8.32 -35.62 -6.99
C ARG A 416 -6.81 -35.78 -7.09
N ARG A 417 -6.28 -36.98 -6.87
CA ARG A 417 -4.87 -37.28 -7.06
C ARG A 417 -4.44 -36.97 -8.49
N ALA A 418 -5.22 -37.39 -9.49
CA ALA A 418 -4.91 -37.11 -10.90
C ALA A 418 -4.95 -35.59 -11.20
N GLU A 419 -5.93 -34.87 -10.64
CA GLU A 419 -6.09 -33.41 -10.84
C GLU A 419 -4.91 -32.58 -10.32
N TYR A 420 -4.32 -32.97 -9.18
CA TYR A 420 -3.24 -32.22 -8.52
C TYR A 420 -1.83 -32.80 -8.75
N SER A 421 -1.72 -33.89 -9.51
CA SER A 421 -0.43 -34.49 -9.85
C SER A 421 0.32 -33.61 -10.85
N LEU A 422 1.63 -33.48 -10.66
CA LEU A 422 2.47 -32.76 -11.61
C LEU A 422 2.47 -33.50 -12.96
N PRO A 423 2.47 -32.75 -14.09
CA PRO A 423 2.68 -33.37 -15.39
C PRO A 423 4.09 -33.98 -15.48
N PRO A 424 4.34 -34.86 -16.47
CA PRO A 424 5.70 -35.32 -16.77
C PRO A 424 6.66 -34.14 -16.96
N LEU A 425 7.77 -34.17 -16.23
CA LEU A 425 8.80 -33.13 -16.28
C LEU A 425 9.75 -33.42 -17.43
N ASN A 426 9.52 -32.78 -18.57
CA ASN A 426 10.41 -32.84 -19.73
C ASN A 426 11.59 -31.85 -19.59
N ALA A 427 12.47 -31.79 -20.58
CA ALA A 427 13.57 -30.83 -20.60
C ALA A 427 13.05 -29.38 -20.39
N GLY A 428 13.62 -28.67 -19.41
CA GLY A 428 13.19 -27.32 -19.03
C GLY A 428 11.98 -27.26 -18.08
N ALA A 429 11.35 -28.38 -17.73
CA ALA A 429 10.28 -28.41 -16.73
C ALA A 429 10.82 -28.83 -15.35
N HIS A 430 10.45 -28.09 -14.31
CA HIS A 430 10.94 -28.26 -12.95
C HIS A 430 9.78 -28.42 -11.96
N ALA A 431 9.96 -29.25 -10.93
CA ALA A 431 9.06 -29.28 -9.78
C ALA A 431 9.46 -28.21 -8.77
N PHE A 432 8.49 -27.42 -8.30
CA PHE A 432 8.72 -26.30 -7.38
C PHE A 432 9.46 -26.70 -6.10
N GLN A 433 8.99 -27.73 -5.39
CA GLN A 433 9.61 -28.17 -4.12
C GLN A 433 11.04 -28.67 -4.33
N THR A 434 11.27 -29.53 -5.34
CA THR A 434 12.60 -30.05 -5.65
C THR A 434 13.59 -28.95 -6.00
N LEU A 435 13.14 -27.91 -6.70
CA LEU A 435 13.97 -26.76 -7.03
C LEU A 435 14.39 -25.94 -5.79
N LEU A 436 13.58 -25.95 -4.72
CA LEU A 436 13.79 -25.19 -3.48
C LEU A 436 14.55 -25.95 -2.39
N GLU A 437 14.48 -27.29 -2.35
CA GLU A 437 14.91 -28.14 -1.23
C GLU A 437 16.36 -27.85 -0.76
N ASN A 438 17.27 -27.59 -1.69
CA ASN A 438 18.70 -27.38 -1.41
C ASN A 438 19.17 -25.93 -1.58
N GLN A 439 18.25 -24.97 -1.76
CA GLN A 439 18.63 -23.58 -1.94
C GLN A 439 18.96 -22.90 -0.59
N PRO A 440 19.87 -21.91 -0.60
CA PRO A 440 20.15 -21.08 0.56
C PRO A 440 18.91 -20.35 1.07
N LYS A 441 18.87 -20.06 2.37
CA LYS A 441 17.73 -19.38 3.03
C LYS A 441 17.97 -17.89 3.22
N GLU A 442 19.21 -17.46 3.03
CA GLU A 442 19.69 -16.10 3.14
C GLU A 442 19.25 -15.28 1.93
N THR A 443 18.99 -13.99 2.12
CA THR A 443 18.64 -13.10 1.02
C THR A 443 19.80 -13.06 0.00
N PRO A 444 19.52 -13.23 -1.30
CA PRO A 444 20.56 -13.13 -2.33
C PRO A 444 21.16 -11.72 -2.35
N THR A 445 22.43 -11.62 -2.73
CA THR A 445 23.15 -10.33 -2.77
C THR A 445 22.91 -9.64 -4.12
N VAL A 446 21.67 -9.22 -4.36
CA VAL A 446 21.27 -8.47 -5.56
C VAL A 446 20.95 -7.04 -5.15
N ARG A 447 21.56 -6.05 -5.83
CA ARG A 447 21.25 -4.63 -5.61
C ARG A 447 20.19 -4.19 -6.60
N LEU A 448 19.12 -3.59 -6.09
CA LEU A 448 18.02 -3.04 -6.91
C LEU A 448 17.86 -1.56 -6.63
N ALA A 449 17.70 -0.78 -7.70
CA ALA A 449 17.31 0.61 -7.58
C ALA A 449 15.79 0.72 -7.40
N PRO A 450 15.28 1.73 -6.67
CA PRO A 450 13.84 1.96 -6.56
C PRO A 450 13.15 2.21 -7.92
N THR A 451 13.89 2.67 -8.92
CA THR A 451 13.40 2.92 -10.28
C THR A 451 13.39 1.68 -11.16
N ASP A 452 14.01 0.58 -10.74
CA ASP A 452 14.01 -0.68 -11.50
C ASP A 452 12.58 -1.20 -11.66
N LEU A 453 12.34 -1.86 -12.80
CA LEU A 453 11.07 -2.49 -13.12
C LEU A 453 10.76 -3.60 -12.10
N ALA A 454 9.57 -3.56 -11.52
CA ALA A 454 9.15 -4.48 -10.47
C ALA A 454 7.91 -5.29 -10.82
N ALA A 455 7.16 -4.91 -11.85
CA ALA A 455 6.10 -5.74 -12.40
C ALA A 455 5.74 -5.32 -13.83
N ILE A 456 5.35 -6.29 -14.65
CA ILE A 456 4.57 -6.08 -15.86
C ILE A 456 3.18 -6.67 -15.63
N VAL A 457 2.14 -5.85 -15.72
CA VAL A 457 0.75 -6.27 -15.53
C VAL A 457 -0.05 -6.00 -16.79
N TYR A 458 -0.58 -7.04 -17.42
CA TYR A 458 -1.42 -6.87 -18.61
C TYR A 458 -2.81 -6.36 -18.25
N THR A 459 -3.30 -5.35 -18.99
CA THR A 459 -4.65 -4.80 -18.82
C THR A 459 -5.71 -5.74 -19.39
N GLY A 460 -6.87 -5.80 -18.74
CA GLY A 460 -8.05 -6.48 -19.28
C GLY A 460 -8.66 -5.63 -20.40
N GLY A 461 -8.32 -5.94 -21.64
CA GLY A 461 -8.78 -5.22 -22.84
C GLY A 461 -10.30 -5.32 -23.02
N THR A 462 -11.05 -4.33 -22.53
CA THR A 462 -12.50 -4.21 -22.77
C THR A 462 -12.81 -3.50 -24.11
N THR A 463 -11.85 -2.70 -24.60
CA THR A 463 -11.99 -1.85 -25.80
C THR A 463 -10.81 -1.95 -26.79
N ALA A 464 -9.63 -2.42 -26.36
CA ALA A 464 -8.43 -2.58 -27.19
C ALA A 464 -7.62 -3.82 -26.75
N ASP A 465 -6.57 -4.16 -27.51
CA ASP A 465 -5.67 -5.27 -27.16
C ASP A 465 -4.97 -5.06 -25.80
N PRO A 466 -4.80 -6.13 -24.99
CA PRO A 466 -4.09 -6.06 -23.71
C PRO A 466 -2.70 -5.43 -23.84
N LYS A 467 -2.41 -4.41 -23.03
CA LYS A 467 -1.10 -3.74 -22.96
C LYS A 467 -0.41 -4.09 -21.64
N GLY A 468 0.89 -4.39 -21.68
CA GLY A 468 1.69 -4.62 -20.48
C GLY A 468 2.04 -3.30 -19.80
N VAL A 469 1.56 -3.06 -18.59
CA VAL A 469 1.88 -1.85 -17.81
C VAL A 469 3.16 -2.08 -17.02
N MET A 470 4.15 -1.21 -17.19
CA MET A 470 5.43 -1.24 -16.48
C MET A 470 5.36 -0.48 -15.16
N LEU A 471 5.55 -1.17 -14.03
CA LEU A 471 5.56 -0.58 -12.70
C LEU A 471 6.93 -0.74 -12.04
N SER A 472 7.53 0.37 -11.60
CA SER A 472 8.78 0.32 -10.83
C SER A 472 8.55 -0.12 -9.38
N HIS A 473 9.62 -0.49 -8.69
CA HIS A 473 9.55 -0.74 -7.24
C HIS A 473 9.00 0.48 -6.50
N ARG A 474 9.45 1.68 -6.87
CA ARG A 474 9.01 2.95 -6.29
C ARG A 474 7.52 3.20 -6.49
N ASN A 475 6.94 2.82 -7.63
CA ASN A 475 5.50 2.97 -7.86
C ASN A 475 4.69 2.10 -6.91
N LEU A 476 5.06 0.81 -6.79
CA LEU A 476 4.38 -0.15 -5.92
C LEU A 476 4.59 0.19 -4.43
N VAL A 477 5.79 0.61 -4.03
CA VAL A 477 6.09 1.09 -2.67
C VAL A 477 5.24 2.31 -2.33
N ALA A 478 5.16 3.28 -3.25
CA ALA A 478 4.33 4.47 -3.06
C ALA A 478 2.87 4.11 -2.85
N ASN A 479 2.27 3.33 -3.76
CA ASN A 479 0.85 3.02 -3.67
C ASN A 479 0.50 2.16 -2.46
N THR A 480 1.40 1.26 -2.07
CA THR A 480 1.27 0.48 -0.83
C THR A 480 1.18 1.39 0.40
N LEU A 481 2.08 2.37 0.51
CA LEU A 481 2.08 3.29 1.65
C LEU A 481 0.91 4.28 1.60
N GLN A 482 0.58 4.82 0.43
CA GLN A 482 -0.60 5.69 0.27
C GLN A 482 -1.88 4.96 0.71
N THR A 483 -2.06 3.72 0.25
CA THR A 483 -3.21 2.87 0.62
C THR A 483 -3.20 2.52 2.10
N ARG A 484 -2.04 2.18 2.68
CA ARG A 484 -1.90 1.93 4.13
C ARG A 484 -2.33 3.12 4.98
N HIS A 485 -2.02 4.34 4.55
CA HIS A 485 -2.39 5.55 5.29
C HIS A 485 -3.86 5.95 5.10
N TRP A 486 -4.52 5.44 4.06
CA TRP A 486 -5.99 5.54 3.93
C TRP A 486 -6.76 4.69 4.95
N LEU A 487 -6.06 3.79 5.65
CA LEU A 487 -6.56 2.93 6.71
C LEU A 487 -5.99 3.37 8.07
N PRO A 488 -6.41 4.52 8.65
CA PRO A 488 -5.73 5.10 9.81
C PRO A 488 -5.84 4.26 11.10
N GLU A 489 -6.88 3.44 11.24
CA GLU A 489 -7.15 2.67 12.47
C GLU A 489 -6.49 1.29 12.53
N VAL A 490 -5.80 0.87 11.46
CA VAL A 490 -5.21 -0.47 11.39
C VAL A 490 -4.04 -0.63 12.34
N LYS A 491 -3.92 -1.82 12.93
CA LYS A 491 -2.88 -2.16 13.90
C LYS A 491 -1.87 -3.10 13.28
N GLU A 492 -0.64 -2.62 13.13
CA GLU A 492 0.48 -3.40 12.61
C GLU A 492 0.69 -4.69 13.41
N GLY A 493 0.95 -5.79 12.70
CA GLY A 493 1.14 -7.13 13.26
C GLY A 493 -0.14 -7.80 13.78
N ARG A 494 -1.32 -7.18 13.61
CA ARG A 494 -2.59 -7.65 14.21
C ARG A 494 -3.75 -7.82 13.23
N GLU A 495 -3.73 -7.13 12.09
CA GLU A 495 -4.81 -7.25 11.11
C GLU A 495 -4.79 -8.60 10.37
N ARG A 496 -5.95 -9.01 9.85
CA ARG A 496 -6.13 -10.23 9.08
C ARG A 496 -6.90 -9.89 7.80
N PHE A 497 -6.27 -10.05 6.65
CA PHE A 497 -6.82 -9.72 5.34
C PHE A 497 -7.40 -10.97 4.70
N LEU A 498 -8.67 -10.89 4.26
CA LEU A 498 -9.28 -11.93 3.45
C LEU A 498 -8.91 -11.73 1.97
N CYS A 499 -8.02 -12.56 1.45
CA CYS A 499 -7.38 -12.40 0.15
C CYS A 499 -8.04 -13.29 -0.91
N VAL A 500 -9.19 -12.83 -1.42
CA VAL A 500 -9.96 -13.52 -2.48
C VAL A 500 -9.64 -12.95 -3.86
N ILE A 501 -9.42 -11.63 -3.95
CA ILE A 501 -9.10 -10.97 -5.22
C ILE A 501 -7.76 -11.51 -5.73
N PRO A 502 -7.66 -11.96 -7.00
CA PRO A 502 -6.42 -12.52 -7.55
C PRO A 502 -5.23 -11.57 -7.41
N PHE A 503 -4.10 -12.08 -6.94
CA PHE A 503 -2.85 -11.30 -6.85
C PHE A 503 -2.26 -10.96 -8.22
N SER A 504 -2.67 -11.65 -9.29
CA SER A 504 -2.31 -11.28 -10.66
C SER A 504 -3.09 -10.07 -11.20
N HIS A 505 -4.13 -9.64 -10.49
CA HIS A 505 -4.78 -8.35 -10.74
C HIS A 505 -4.14 -7.29 -9.84
N ILE A 506 -3.75 -6.15 -10.41
CA ILE A 506 -3.04 -5.07 -9.69
C ILE A 506 -3.72 -4.60 -8.39
N TYR A 507 -5.07 -4.65 -8.35
CA TYR A 507 -5.84 -4.39 -7.13
C TYR A 507 -5.52 -5.41 -6.04
N GLY A 508 -5.58 -6.71 -6.35
CA GLY A 508 -5.19 -7.77 -5.42
C GLY A 508 -3.72 -7.70 -5.03
N LEU A 509 -2.82 -7.46 -6.00
CA LEU A 509 -1.38 -7.28 -5.77
C LEU A 509 -1.11 -6.21 -4.71
N THR A 510 -1.78 -5.07 -4.80
CA THR A 510 -1.52 -3.96 -3.88
C THR A 510 -2.32 -4.10 -2.59
N THR A 511 -3.65 -4.18 -2.65
CA THR A 511 -4.50 -4.06 -1.47
C THR A 511 -4.63 -5.36 -0.68
N ALA A 512 -4.44 -6.52 -1.32
CA ALA A 512 -4.56 -7.83 -0.67
C ALA A 512 -3.22 -8.54 -0.46
N LEU A 513 -2.11 -8.06 -1.07
CA LEU A 513 -0.77 -8.61 -0.88
C LEU A 513 0.23 -7.59 -0.30
N ASN A 514 0.54 -6.50 -1.01
CA ASN A 514 1.61 -5.59 -0.57
C ASN A 514 1.26 -4.82 0.72
N VAL A 515 0.04 -4.27 0.82
CA VAL A 515 -0.43 -3.56 2.02
C VAL A 515 -0.41 -4.45 3.28
N PRO A 516 -0.99 -5.67 3.28
CA PRO A 516 -0.92 -6.53 4.46
C PRO A 516 0.52 -6.95 4.81
N ILE A 517 1.40 -7.20 3.83
CA ILE A 517 2.81 -7.50 4.11
C ILE A 517 3.51 -6.31 4.77
N ALA A 518 3.33 -5.08 4.27
CA ALA A 518 3.88 -3.88 4.87
C ALA A 518 3.38 -3.64 6.31
N LEU A 519 2.14 -4.06 6.61
CA LEU A 519 1.54 -3.99 7.94
C LEU A 519 1.95 -5.14 8.87
N GLY A 520 2.58 -6.21 8.37
CA GLY A 520 2.80 -7.44 9.14
C GLY A 520 1.50 -8.20 9.45
N ALA A 521 0.45 -8.02 8.64
CA ALA A 521 -0.86 -8.64 8.80
C ALA A 521 -0.86 -10.12 8.34
N THR A 522 -1.88 -10.89 8.71
CA THR A 522 -2.06 -12.25 8.17
C THR A 522 -2.88 -12.21 6.89
N LEU A 523 -2.37 -12.82 5.82
CA LEU A 523 -3.05 -13.02 4.54
C LEU A 523 -3.80 -14.35 4.58
N ILE A 524 -5.13 -14.30 4.62
CA ILE A 524 -6.00 -15.48 4.57
C ILE A 524 -6.33 -15.74 3.10
N LEU A 525 -5.65 -16.71 2.50
CA LEU A 525 -5.70 -16.95 1.07
C LEU A 525 -6.89 -17.83 0.67
N LYS A 526 -7.61 -17.43 -0.37
CA LYS A 526 -8.61 -18.25 -1.07
C LYS A 526 -8.33 -18.23 -2.58
N ALA A 527 -8.06 -19.40 -3.15
CA ALA A 527 -7.71 -19.54 -4.56
C ALA A 527 -8.84 -19.12 -5.52
N ARG A 528 -10.10 -19.26 -5.09
CA ARG A 528 -11.32 -18.91 -5.82
C ARG A 528 -12.35 -18.30 -4.89
N PHE A 529 -13.29 -17.56 -5.47
CA PHE A 529 -14.45 -17.04 -4.75
C PHE A 529 -15.61 -18.04 -4.82
N GLU A 530 -15.76 -18.81 -3.74
CA GLU A 530 -16.94 -19.64 -3.49
C GLU A 530 -17.60 -19.11 -2.22
N VAL A 531 -18.85 -18.65 -2.32
CA VAL A 531 -19.49 -17.85 -1.26
C VAL A 531 -19.53 -18.61 0.07
N GLU A 532 -19.94 -19.88 0.05
CA GLU A 532 -20.02 -20.69 1.27
C GLU A 532 -18.63 -20.96 1.89
N GLU A 533 -17.62 -21.29 1.08
CA GLU A 533 -16.26 -21.52 1.57
C GLU A 533 -15.65 -20.24 2.18
N VAL A 534 -15.94 -19.09 1.58
CA VAL A 534 -15.52 -17.78 2.09
C VAL A 534 -16.21 -17.49 3.41
N LEU A 535 -17.52 -17.75 3.52
CA LEU A 535 -18.28 -17.57 4.76
C LEU A 535 -17.78 -18.47 5.89
N GLU A 536 -17.48 -19.74 5.62
CA GLU A 536 -16.87 -20.64 6.62
C GLU A 536 -15.48 -20.16 7.03
N THR A 537 -14.72 -19.59 6.11
CA THR A 537 -13.43 -18.97 6.40
C THR A 537 -13.59 -17.71 7.26
N ILE A 538 -14.58 -16.86 6.99
CA ILE A 538 -14.88 -15.68 7.82
C ILE A 538 -15.23 -16.11 9.25
N LYS A 539 -16.06 -17.15 9.38
CA LYS A 539 -16.48 -17.69 10.68
C LYS A 539 -15.29 -18.18 11.50
N ARG A 540 -14.40 -18.95 10.88
CA ARG A 540 -13.25 -19.58 11.55
C ARG A 540 -12.10 -18.60 11.77
N GLU A 541 -11.73 -17.85 10.74
CA GLU A 541 -10.53 -17.00 10.72
C GLU A 541 -10.79 -15.55 11.08
N ARG A 542 -12.04 -15.11 11.20
CA ARG A 542 -12.41 -13.75 11.65
C ARG A 542 -11.56 -12.63 11.01
N PRO A 543 -11.50 -12.53 9.67
CA PRO A 543 -10.74 -11.48 8.99
C PRO A 543 -11.25 -10.09 9.40
N THR A 544 -10.34 -9.13 9.53
CA THR A 544 -10.68 -7.75 9.90
C THR A 544 -10.86 -6.85 8.69
N ILE A 545 -10.21 -7.19 7.57
CA ILE A 545 -10.23 -6.39 6.35
C ILE A 545 -10.53 -7.29 5.17
N PHE A 546 -11.43 -6.85 4.30
CA PHE A 546 -11.82 -7.58 3.09
C PHE A 546 -11.83 -6.66 1.86
N PRO A 547 -10.71 -6.57 1.13
CA PRO A 547 -10.69 -5.95 -0.19
C PRO A 547 -11.46 -6.84 -1.17
N GLY A 548 -12.44 -6.25 -1.86
CA GLY A 548 -13.38 -7.00 -2.69
C GLY A 548 -13.91 -6.18 -3.85
N VAL A 549 -14.84 -6.79 -4.59
CA VAL A 549 -15.60 -6.18 -5.68
C VAL A 549 -17.09 -6.24 -5.36
N PRO A 550 -17.93 -5.35 -5.93
CA PRO A 550 -19.37 -5.26 -5.61
C PRO A 550 -20.09 -6.61 -5.59
N GLN A 551 -19.86 -7.45 -6.62
CA GLN A 551 -20.52 -8.76 -6.76
C GLN A 551 -20.24 -9.72 -5.60
N MET A 552 -19.05 -9.64 -4.98
CA MET A 552 -18.73 -10.47 -3.82
C MET A 552 -19.54 -10.05 -2.59
N TYR A 553 -19.71 -8.74 -2.38
CA TYR A 553 -20.51 -8.21 -1.28
C TYR A 553 -21.99 -8.53 -1.44
N VAL A 554 -22.52 -8.45 -2.67
CA VAL A 554 -23.90 -8.87 -3.00
C VAL A 554 -24.08 -10.36 -2.69
N ALA A 555 -23.20 -11.22 -3.21
CA ALA A 555 -23.30 -12.66 -3.04
C ALA A 555 -23.24 -13.07 -1.56
N ILE A 556 -22.35 -12.46 -0.77
CA ILE A 556 -22.27 -12.67 0.68
C ILE A 556 -23.56 -12.18 1.37
N SER A 557 -24.03 -10.99 1.04
CA SER A 557 -25.19 -10.38 1.72
C SER A 557 -26.50 -11.13 1.49
N ASN A 558 -26.63 -11.77 0.32
CA ASN A 558 -27.80 -12.55 -0.07
C ASN A 558 -27.73 -14.03 0.33
N PHE A 559 -26.61 -14.48 0.92
CA PHE A 559 -26.47 -15.88 1.32
C PHE A 559 -27.42 -16.25 2.49
N PRO A 560 -28.21 -17.34 2.37
CA PRO A 560 -29.14 -17.74 3.43
C PRO A 560 -28.47 -17.95 4.79
N GLY A 561 -28.94 -17.22 5.80
CA GLY A 561 -28.41 -17.31 7.16
C GLY A 561 -27.01 -16.72 7.35
N VAL A 562 -26.56 -15.80 6.49
CA VAL A 562 -25.22 -15.16 6.52
C VAL A 562 -24.72 -14.77 7.92
N ARG A 563 -25.61 -14.33 8.82
CA ARG A 563 -25.26 -13.92 10.20
C ARG A 563 -24.62 -15.06 11.02
N LYS A 564 -24.91 -16.33 10.74
CA LYS A 564 -24.32 -17.50 11.42
C LYS A 564 -22.81 -17.63 11.20
N TYR A 565 -22.29 -16.97 10.16
CA TYR A 565 -20.88 -17.00 9.77
C TYR A 565 -20.04 -15.87 10.36
N ARG A 566 -20.60 -15.06 11.28
CA ARG A 566 -19.83 -14.04 12.03
C ARG A 566 -19.12 -13.00 11.14
N VAL A 567 -19.83 -12.54 10.12
CA VAL A 567 -19.38 -11.46 9.22
C VAL A 567 -19.14 -10.13 9.96
N ASP A 568 -19.59 -10.01 11.22
CA ASP A 568 -19.25 -8.92 12.16
C ASP A 568 -17.76 -8.75 12.44
N SER A 569 -16.92 -9.71 12.04
CA SER A 569 -15.46 -9.61 12.17
C SER A 569 -14.84 -8.60 11.20
N ILE A 570 -15.47 -8.36 10.05
CA ILE A 570 -14.98 -7.47 9.00
C ILE A 570 -15.26 -6.01 9.39
N LYS A 571 -14.20 -5.22 9.55
CA LYS A 571 -14.26 -3.83 10.01
C LYS A 571 -14.16 -2.82 8.87
N ALA A 572 -13.38 -3.14 7.84
CA ALA A 572 -13.15 -2.24 6.72
C ALA A 572 -13.06 -3.02 5.40
N CYS A 573 -13.70 -2.45 4.38
CA CYS A 573 -13.71 -2.93 3.01
C CYS A 573 -13.54 -1.72 2.09
N ILE A 574 -12.59 -1.83 1.18
CA ILE A 574 -12.52 -0.95 0.01
C ILE A 574 -13.00 -1.81 -1.16
N SER A 575 -14.04 -1.34 -1.84
CA SER A 575 -14.56 -1.96 -3.05
C SER A 575 -13.86 -1.34 -4.24
N GLY A 576 -13.17 -2.15 -5.03
CA GLY A 576 -12.48 -1.70 -6.23
C GLY A 576 -13.10 -2.26 -7.50
N SER A 577 -12.48 -1.90 -8.62
CA SER A 577 -12.71 -2.45 -9.96
C SER A 577 -14.07 -2.16 -10.59
N ALA A 578 -15.14 -1.86 -9.87
CA ALA A 578 -16.44 -1.47 -10.43
C ALA A 578 -17.20 -0.52 -9.48
N PRO A 579 -18.15 0.29 -10.00
CA PRO A 579 -18.98 1.16 -9.18
C PRO A 579 -19.71 0.38 -8.09
N LEU A 580 -19.79 0.95 -6.89
CA LEU A 580 -20.45 0.32 -5.75
C LEU A 580 -21.88 0.83 -5.63
N ALA A 581 -22.86 -0.08 -5.77
CA ALA A 581 -24.26 0.25 -5.56
C ALA A 581 -24.53 0.57 -4.07
N VAL A 582 -25.39 1.56 -3.83
CA VAL A 582 -25.74 2.05 -2.49
C VAL A 582 -26.37 0.96 -1.66
N GLU A 583 -27.29 0.21 -2.26
CA GLU A 583 -28.01 -0.89 -1.63
C GLU A 583 -27.06 -1.99 -1.19
N THR A 584 -26.05 -2.28 -2.03
CA THR A 584 -24.99 -3.25 -1.69
C THR A 584 -24.16 -2.76 -0.50
N GLN A 585 -23.82 -1.47 -0.48
CA GLN A 585 -23.08 -0.86 0.60
C GLN A 585 -23.86 -0.92 1.92
N GLU A 586 -25.09 -0.42 1.94
CA GLU A 586 -25.95 -0.37 3.13
C GLU A 586 -26.26 -1.76 3.68
N GLN A 587 -26.59 -2.72 2.81
CA GLN A 587 -26.88 -4.09 3.21
C GLN A 587 -25.67 -4.73 3.87
N PHE A 588 -24.47 -4.58 3.28
CA PHE A 588 -23.25 -5.18 3.81
C PHE A 588 -22.78 -4.49 5.10
N GLU A 589 -22.85 -3.15 5.20
CA GLU A 589 -22.55 -2.42 6.44
C GLU A 589 -23.53 -2.80 7.56
N LYS A 590 -24.83 -2.99 7.26
CA LYS A 590 -25.82 -3.45 8.25
C LYS A 590 -25.51 -4.85 8.79
N LEU A 591 -24.97 -5.74 7.94
CA LEU A 591 -24.59 -7.10 8.32
C LEU A 591 -23.31 -7.15 9.15
N THR A 592 -22.29 -6.38 8.76
CA THR A 592 -20.95 -6.43 9.36
C THR A 592 -20.75 -5.43 10.49
N ARG A 593 -21.50 -4.32 10.50
CA ARG A 593 -21.23 -3.10 11.27
C ARG A 593 -19.88 -2.44 10.94
N GLY A 594 -19.17 -2.97 9.94
CA GLY A 594 -17.94 -2.40 9.40
C GLY A 594 -18.23 -1.32 8.38
N ARG A 595 -17.18 -0.80 7.77
CA ARG A 595 -17.26 0.21 6.70
C ARG A 595 -16.97 -0.43 5.35
N LEU A 596 -17.81 -0.16 4.36
CA LEU A 596 -17.61 -0.53 2.97
C LEU A 596 -17.62 0.74 2.14
N VAL A 597 -16.53 1.04 1.45
CA VAL A 597 -16.40 2.27 0.65
C VAL A 597 -15.97 1.98 -0.77
N GLU A 598 -16.43 2.79 -1.72
CA GLU A 598 -15.97 2.74 -3.09
C GLU A 598 -14.55 3.32 -3.21
N GLY A 599 -13.70 2.62 -3.96
CA GLY A 599 -12.37 3.05 -4.37
C GLY A 599 -12.19 2.91 -5.89
N TYR A 600 -11.34 3.76 -6.44
CA TYR A 600 -11.03 3.81 -7.86
C TYR A 600 -9.53 3.78 -8.11
N GLY A 601 -9.20 3.14 -9.21
CA GLY A 601 -7.84 2.91 -9.63
C GLY A 601 -7.77 2.21 -10.98
N LEU A 602 -6.57 2.20 -11.53
CA LEU A 602 -6.24 1.63 -12.82
C LEU A 602 -4.83 1.06 -12.77
N THR A 603 -4.52 0.09 -13.62
CA THR A 603 -3.23 -0.60 -13.60
C THR A 603 -2.05 0.37 -13.76
N GLU A 604 -2.24 1.39 -14.59
CA GLU A 604 -1.31 2.47 -14.88
C GLU A 604 -0.98 3.37 -13.67
N ALA A 605 -1.69 3.22 -12.54
CA ALA A 605 -1.46 3.97 -11.31
C ALA A 605 -1.22 3.09 -10.07
N ALA A 606 -0.87 1.83 -10.30
CA ALA A 606 -0.36 0.89 -9.29
C ALA A 606 -1.18 0.54 -8.02
N PRO A 607 -2.52 0.42 -7.99
CA PRO A 607 -3.57 1.02 -8.83
C PRO A 607 -4.35 2.15 -8.15
N VAL A 608 -4.32 2.26 -6.82
CA VAL A 608 -5.29 3.05 -6.06
C VAL A 608 -4.98 4.53 -6.27
N THR A 609 -5.98 5.31 -6.67
CA THR A 609 -5.80 6.77 -6.82
C THR A 609 -6.83 7.54 -6.01
N HIS A 610 -8.05 7.02 -5.92
CA HIS A 610 -9.14 7.64 -5.19
C HIS A 610 -9.84 6.62 -4.30
N ALA A 611 -10.37 7.09 -3.17
CA ALA A 611 -11.29 6.32 -2.37
C ALA A 611 -12.19 7.24 -1.54
N ASN A 612 -13.39 6.78 -1.20
CA ASN A 612 -14.18 7.45 -0.18
C ASN A 612 -13.52 7.25 1.19
N PRO A 613 -13.55 8.28 2.08
CA PRO A 613 -13.08 8.12 3.45
C PRO A 613 -13.85 7.03 4.20
N LEU A 614 -13.13 6.13 4.88
CA LEU A 614 -13.76 5.13 5.76
C LEU A 614 -14.47 5.80 6.95
N ASN A 615 -13.90 6.89 7.43
CA ASN A 615 -14.46 7.75 8.47
C ASN A 615 -14.60 9.18 7.92
N GLY A 616 -15.70 9.86 8.24
CA GLY A 616 -16.00 11.20 7.74
C GLY A 616 -17.10 11.21 6.67
N LEU A 617 -17.19 12.33 5.95
CA LEU A 617 -18.18 12.53 4.88
C LEU A 617 -17.85 11.63 3.68
N ARG A 618 -18.86 10.89 3.22
CA ARG A 618 -18.79 10.07 2.01
C ARG A 618 -19.85 10.58 1.06
N LYS A 619 -19.55 10.58 -0.24
CA LYS A 619 -20.53 10.92 -1.26
C LYS A 619 -20.86 9.67 -2.06
N ILE A 620 -22.11 9.26 -1.97
CA ILE A 620 -22.66 8.13 -2.73
C ILE A 620 -22.48 8.39 -4.24
N GLY A 621 -22.17 7.33 -4.99
CA GLY A 621 -21.99 7.39 -6.44
C GLY A 621 -20.73 8.15 -6.89
N ASN A 622 -19.83 8.49 -5.97
CA ASN A 622 -18.53 9.10 -6.23
C ASN A 622 -17.42 8.09 -5.96
N ILE A 623 -16.33 8.20 -6.69
CA ILE A 623 -15.10 7.43 -6.45
C ILE A 623 -14.27 7.97 -5.28
N GLY A 624 -14.70 9.10 -4.70
CA GLY A 624 -14.14 9.68 -3.49
C GLY A 624 -13.08 10.73 -3.77
N LEU A 625 -12.07 10.77 -2.90
CA LEU A 625 -11.02 11.77 -2.90
C LEU A 625 -9.70 11.15 -3.37
N PRO A 626 -8.81 11.92 -4.03
CA PRO A 626 -7.44 11.48 -4.27
C PRO A 626 -6.76 11.07 -2.96
N ILE A 627 -6.04 9.95 -2.96
CA ILE A 627 -5.29 9.47 -1.78
C ILE A 627 -4.01 10.31 -1.54
N PRO A 628 -3.34 10.21 -0.39
CA PRO A 628 -2.19 11.06 -0.06
C PRO A 628 -1.10 11.07 -1.14
N SER A 629 -0.40 12.20 -1.31
CA SER A 629 0.60 12.39 -2.36
C SER A 629 0.09 12.17 -3.80
N THR A 630 -1.23 12.20 -4.04
CA THR A 630 -1.83 12.12 -5.38
C THR A 630 -2.45 13.44 -5.76
N GLU A 631 -2.16 13.88 -6.97
CA GLU A 631 -2.79 15.02 -7.62
C GLU A 631 -3.80 14.52 -8.65
N ALA A 632 -4.94 15.20 -8.73
CA ALA A 632 -5.98 14.90 -9.70
C ALA A 632 -6.60 16.21 -10.20
N LYS A 633 -7.00 16.22 -11.47
CA LYS A 633 -7.76 17.31 -12.09
C LYS A 633 -8.64 16.76 -13.21
N ILE A 634 -9.66 17.51 -13.58
CA ILE A 634 -10.45 17.24 -14.78
C ILE A 634 -9.92 18.12 -15.91
N VAL A 635 -9.66 17.56 -17.09
CA VAL A 635 -9.19 18.29 -18.27
C VAL A 635 -10.21 18.23 -19.40
N ASP A 636 -10.19 19.25 -20.27
CA ASP A 636 -11.06 19.33 -21.43
C ASP A 636 -10.87 18.13 -22.39
N LEU A 637 -11.98 17.55 -22.87
CA LEU A 637 -11.99 16.37 -23.74
C LEU A 637 -11.37 16.62 -25.13
N THR A 638 -11.47 17.86 -25.62
CA THR A 638 -11.01 18.28 -26.95
C THR A 638 -9.61 18.89 -26.88
N ARG A 639 -9.34 19.73 -25.88
CA ARG A 639 -8.06 20.40 -25.66
C ARG A 639 -7.32 19.76 -24.50
N ARG A 640 -6.82 18.54 -24.75
CA ARG A 640 -6.01 17.75 -23.81
C ARG A 640 -4.96 18.68 -23.16
N LYS A 641 -5.04 18.83 -21.83
CA LYS A 641 -4.18 19.61 -20.90
C LYS A 641 -4.85 20.79 -20.19
N ARG A 642 -5.92 21.40 -20.72
CA ARG A 642 -6.56 22.55 -20.03
C ARG A 642 -7.46 22.04 -18.89
N PRO A 643 -7.20 22.41 -17.62
CA PRO A 643 -8.12 22.10 -16.53
C PRO A 643 -9.48 22.77 -16.75
N VAL A 644 -10.54 22.09 -16.36
CA VAL A 644 -11.90 22.64 -16.33
C VAL A 644 -12.29 23.03 -14.91
N GLU A 645 -13.30 23.89 -14.77
CA GLU A 645 -13.79 24.32 -13.46
C GLU A 645 -14.51 23.18 -12.72
N PRO A 646 -14.56 23.19 -11.37
CA PRO A 646 -15.36 22.23 -10.61
C PRO A 646 -16.82 22.20 -11.09
N GLY A 647 -17.37 21.01 -11.23
CA GLY A 647 -18.70 20.78 -11.80
C GLY A 647 -18.74 20.66 -13.32
N GLN A 648 -17.64 20.89 -14.04
CA GLN A 648 -17.59 20.60 -15.47
C GLN A 648 -17.15 19.15 -15.73
N ILE A 649 -17.69 18.57 -16.80
CA ILE A 649 -17.36 17.21 -17.25
C ILE A 649 -16.11 17.27 -18.13
N GLY A 650 -15.17 16.37 -17.90
CA GLY A 650 -13.98 16.22 -18.73
C GLY A 650 -13.26 14.90 -18.46
N GLU A 651 -12.04 14.76 -18.97
CA GLU A 651 -11.21 13.57 -18.72
C GLU A 651 -10.48 13.69 -17.38
N LEU A 652 -10.46 12.61 -16.60
CA LEU A 652 -9.69 12.57 -15.36
C LEU A 652 -8.20 12.45 -15.69
N ALA A 653 -7.40 13.37 -15.14
CA ALA A 653 -5.95 13.34 -15.20
C ALA A 653 -5.36 13.19 -13.80
N ILE A 654 -4.39 12.29 -13.63
CA ILE A 654 -3.80 11.93 -12.34
C ILE A 654 -2.28 12.06 -12.41
N ARG A 655 -1.66 12.60 -11.36
CA ARG A 655 -0.21 12.65 -11.20
C ARG A 655 0.19 12.24 -9.80
N GLY A 656 1.26 11.48 -9.67
CA GLY A 656 1.76 11.04 -8.37
C GLY A 656 2.87 10.00 -8.48
N PRO A 657 3.51 9.65 -7.36
CA PRO A 657 4.60 8.68 -7.32
C PRO A 657 4.19 7.26 -7.74
N GLN A 658 2.88 6.96 -7.77
CA GLN A 658 2.33 5.66 -8.15
C GLN A 658 2.10 5.48 -9.66
N ILE A 659 2.27 6.52 -10.47
CA ILE A 659 2.05 6.45 -11.92
C ILE A 659 3.12 5.57 -12.58
N MET A 660 2.70 4.71 -13.50
CA MET A 660 3.54 3.76 -14.25
C MET A 660 4.73 4.41 -14.97
N LEU A 661 5.69 3.58 -15.36
CA LEU A 661 6.78 3.99 -16.26
C LEU A 661 6.29 4.16 -17.71
N GLY A 662 5.30 3.37 -18.11
CA GLY A 662 4.75 3.34 -19.47
C GLY A 662 4.21 1.95 -19.85
N TYR A 663 3.85 1.79 -21.11
CA TYR A 663 3.50 0.49 -21.68
C TYR A 663 4.73 -0.22 -22.24
N TRP A 664 4.86 -1.51 -21.92
CA TRP A 664 5.94 -2.39 -22.35
C TRP A 664 6.04 -2.40 -23.87
N GLN A 665 7.24 -2.11 -24.39
CA GLN A 665 7.56 -2.05 -25.83
C GLN A 665 6.57 -1.22 -26.68
N ASN A 666 5.87 -0.25 -26.06
CA ASN A 666 4.85 0.55 -26.74
C ASN A 666 4.96 2.04 -26.34
N PRO A 667 6.01 2.74 -26.82
CA PRO A 667 6.24 4.14 -26.49
C PRO A 667 5.17 5.07 -27.07
N ASP A 668 4.55 4.71 -28.20
CA ASP A 668 3.45 5.49 -28.81
C ASP A 668 2.22 5.51 -27.90
N ALA A 669 1.73 4.32 -27.51
CA ALA A 669 0.62 4.24 -26.55
C ALA A 669 0.95 4.92 -25.22
N THR A 670 2.24 4.93 -24.82
CA THR A 670 2.68 5.62 -23.60
C THR A 670 2.50 7.12 -23.74
N ARG A 671 2.96 7.73 -24.85
CA ARG A 671 2.82 9.18 -25.11
C ARG A 671 1.37 9.63 -25.27
N GLU A 672 0.48 8.74 -25.70
CA GLU A 672 -0.95 9.05 -25.81
C GLU A 672 -1.63 9.34 -24.47
N VAL A 673 -1.18 8.68 -23.40
CA VAL A 673 -1.80 8.73 -22.06
C VAL A 673 -0.94 9.42 -21.02
N LEU A 674 0.39 9.39 -21.14
CA LEU A 674 1.32 9.98 -20.18
C LEU A 674 1.94 11.25 -20.77
N THR A 675 1.67 12.39 -20.15
CA THR A 675 2.22 13.68 -20.57
C THR A 675 3.66 13.86 -20.07
N GLU A 676 4.43 14.73 -20.74
CA GLU A 676 5.81 15.06 -20.37
C GLU A 676 5.94 15.62 -18.94
N ASP A 677 4.91 16.33 -18.45
CA ASP A 677 4.84 16.87 -17.09
C ASP A 677 4.27 15.88 -16.06
N GLY A 678 4.15 14.60 -16.43
CA GLY A 678 3.88 13.46 -15.55
C GLY A 678 2.40 13.19 -15.26
N TRP A 679 1.47 13.76 -16.03
CA TRP A 679 0.04 13.46 -15.90
C TRP A 679 -0.34 12.24 -16.71
N LEU A 680 -1.00 11.29 -16.06
CA LEU A 680 -1.71 10.18 -16.67
C LEU A 680 -3.14 10.60 -16.99
N LEU A 681 -3.48 10.63 -18.28
CA LEU A 681 -4.84 10.73 -18.79
C LEU A 681 -5.49 9.34 -18.69
N THR A 682 -6.54 9.21 -17.88
CA THR A 682 -7.08 7.88 -17.54
C THR A 682 -7.97 7.29 -18.62
N GLY A 683 -8.42 8.08 -19.59
CA GLY A 683 -9.48 7.68 -20.53
C GLY A 683 -10.87 7.55 -19.88
N ASP A 684 -11.01 7.88 -18.60
CA ASP A 684 -12.31 7.95 -17.92
C ASP A 684 -12.80 9.40 -17.89
N VAL A 685 -14.06 9.59 -18.27
CA VAL A 685 -14.74 10.88 -18.19
C VAL A 685 -15.36 11.03 -16.82
N ALA A 686 -15.05 12.15 -16.18
CA ALA A 686 -15.32 12.40 -14.79
C ALA A 686 -15.67 13.88 -14.55
N GLN A 687 -16.13 14.13 -13.33
CA GLN A 687 -16.43 15.45 -12.81
C GLN A 687 -15.88 15.53 -11.39
N MET A 688 -15.35 16.69 -11.02
CA MET A 688 -14.95 17.00 -9.64
C MET A 688 -15.90 18.05 -9.09
N ASP A 689 -16.49 17.83 -7.91
CA ASP A 689 -17.32 18.83 -7.25
C ASP A 689 -16.51 19.89 -6.49
N ALA A 690 -17.17 20.93 -5.96
CA ALA A 690 -16.53 22.00 -5.20
C ALA A 690 -15.88 21.55 -3.87
N ASP A 691 -16.19 20.34 -3.41
CA ASP A 691 -15.57 19.72 -2.24
C ASP A 691 -14.38 18.82 -2.60
N GLY A 692 -14.09 18.66 -3.89
CA GLY A 692 -13.00 17.81 -4.37
C GLY A 692 -13.35 16.32 -4.41
N TYR A 693 -14.63 15.94 -4.37
CA TYR A 693 -15.04 14.56 -4.66
C TYR A 693 -15.15 14.36 -6.16
N PHE A 694 -14.67 13.21 -6.62
CA PHE A 694 -14.69 12.83 -8.03
C PHE A 694 -15.77 11.81 -8.29
N ARG A 695 -16.46 11.96 -9.42
CA ARG A 695 -17.42 10.99 -9.97
C ARG A 695 -16.99 10.57 -11.36
N ILE A 696 -17.03 9.26 -11.63
CA ILE A 696 -16.91 8.75 -12.98
C ILE A 696 -18.28 8.83 -13.65
N VAL A 697 -18.32 9.48 -14.81
CA VAL A 697 -19.50 9.63 -15.65
C VAL A 697 -19.54 8.49 -16.67
N ALA A 698 -18.43 8.29 -17.40
CA ALA A 698 -18.34 7.32 -18.49
C ALA A 698 -16.88 6.98 -18.86
N ARG A 699 -16.72 6.11 -19.85
CA ARG A 699 -15.45 5.82 -20.53
C ARG A 699 -15.37 6.63 -21.81
N LYS A 700 -14.23 7.27 -22.07
CA LYS A 700 -13.99 8.02 -23.31
C LYS A 700 -14.13 7.16 -24.57
N ALA A 701 -13.71 5.90 -24.48
CA ALA A 701 -13.82 4.93 -25.57
C ALA A 701 -15.26 4.48 -25.85
N ASP A 702 -16.18 4.63 -24.89
CA ASP A 702 -17.58 4.25 -25.05
C ASP A 702 -18.44 5.42 -25.56
N MET A 703 -17.86 6.62 -25.62
CA MET A 703 -18.55 7.82 -26.12
C MET A 703 -18.51 7.88 -27.64
N TRP A 704 -19.51 8.52 -28.21
CA TRP A 704 -19.53 8.83 -29.64
C TRP A 704 -19.90 10.29 -29.86
N TYR A 705 -19.55 10.78 -31.03
CA TYR A 705 -20.05 12.06 -31.53
C TYR A 705 -21.18 11.74 -32.50
N PRO A 706 -22.36 12.39 -32.36
CA PRO A 706 -23.47 12.13 -33.26
C PRO A 706 -23.08 12.39 -34.72
N ALA A 707 -23.42 11.43 -35.59
CA ALA A 707 -23.01 11.45 -36.99
C ALA A 707 -23.66 12.58 -37.81
N ASP A 708 -24.68 13.26 -37.28
CA ASP A 708 -25.37 14.34 -37.96
C ASP A 708 -24.60 15.68 -37.95
N GLY A 709 -23.51 15.77 -37.18
CA GLY A 709 -22.61 16.91 -37.13
C GLY A 709 -23.23 18.19 -36.56
N LYS A 710 -24.45 18.13 -36.01
CA LYS A 710 -25.18 19.30 -35.51
C LYS A 710 -24.72 19.74 -34.13
N THR A 711 -24.17 18.81 -33.35
CA THR A 711 -23.66 19.05 -32.00
C THR A 711 -22.20 18.63 -31.91
N GLN A 712 -21.36 19.46 -31.29
CA GLN A 712 -19.96 19.13 -30.95
C GLN A 712 -19.83 18.47 -29.57
N ALA A 713 -20.95 18.25 -28.88
CA ALA A 713 -20.97 17.60 -27.58
C ALA A 713 -20.94 16.07 -27.76
N PRO A 714 -20.13 15.34 -26.99
CA PRO A 714 -20.14 13.89 -27.05
C PRO A 714 -21.38 13.32 -26.36
N ALA A 715 -21.87 12.20 -26.88
CA ALA A 715 -22.97 11.43 -26.31
C ALA A 715 -22.44 10.28 -25.45
N PHE A 716 -23.15 9.99 -24.36
CA PHE A 716 -22.79 8.94 -23.42
C PHE A 716 -23.79 7.78 -23.48
N PRO A 717 -23.33 6.51 -23.43
CA PRO A 717 -24.24 5.36 -23.40
C PRO A 717 -25.23 5.44 -22.25
N ARG A 718 -24.77 5.93 -21.09
CA ARG A 718 -25.57 6.02 -19.87
C ARG A 718 -26.82 6.89 -20.02
N ASP A 719 -26.73 8.00 -20.76
CA ASP A 719 -27.88 8.89 -20.99
C ASP A 719 -29.06 8.12 -21.60
N VAL A 720 -28.74 7.17 -22.46
CA VAL A 720 -29.70 6.32 -23.16
C VAL A 720 -30.08 5.10 -22.31
N GLU A 721 -29.10 4.46 -21.67
CA GLU A 721 -29.30 3.28 -20.82
C GLU A 721 -30.25 3.61 -19.65
N GLU A 722 -30.08 4.73 -18.94
CA GLU A 722 -30.92 5.13 -17.80
C GLU A 722 -32.40 5.28 -18.22
N VAL A 723 -32.66 5.94 -19.35
CA VAL A 723 -34.02 6.07 -19.90
C VAL A 723 -34.61 4.72 -20.27
N LEU A 724 -33.81 3.78 -20.79
CA LEU A 724 -34.29 2.44 -21.11
C LEU A 724 -34.61 1.61 -19.86
N VAL A 725 -33.82 1.72 -18.78
CA VAL A 725 -34.03 0.92 -17.55
C VAL A 725 -35.26 1.39 -16.75
N GLU A 726 -35.73 2.62 -16.95
CA GLU A 726 -37.00 3.10 -16.39
C GLU A 726 -38.22 2.28 -16.86
N ILE A 727 -38.11 1.62 -18.03
CA ILE A 727 -39.19 0.87 -18.63
C ILE A 727 -39.37 -0.44 -17.83
N PRO A 728 -40.56 -0.71 -17.24
CA PRO A 728 -40.73 -1.81 -16.28
C PRO A 728 -40.29 -3.19 -16.79
N GLN A 729 -40.44 -3.45 -18.09
CA GLN A 729 -40.09 -4.71 -18.75
C GLN A 729 -38.58 -4.88 -18.96
N VAL A 730 -37.79 -3.81 -18.92
CA VAL A 730 -36.34 -3.83 -19.09
C VAL A 730 -35.68 -4.24 -17.77
N LYS A 731 -34.84 -5.28 -17.80
CA LYS A 731 -34.02 -5.73 -16.68
C LYS A 731 -32.66 -5.03 -16.71
N GLU A 732 -32.00 -5.07 -17.86
CA GLU A 732 -30.71 -4.40 -18.09
C GLU A 732 -30.68 -3.86 -19.53
N ALA A 733 -29.99 -2.73 -19.72
CA ALA A 733 -29.74 -2.13 -21.03
C ALA A 733 -28.25 -1.83 -21.18
N ALA A 734 -27.72 -2.04 -22.37
CA ALA A 734 -26.36 -1.64 -22.76
C ALA A 734 -26.42 -0.94 -24.12
N VAL A 735 -25.81 0.22 -24.25
CA VAL A 735 -25.80 0.98 -25.51
C VAL A 735 -24.38 1.01 -26.07
N VAL A 736 -24.27 0.77 -27.37
CA VAL A 736 -23.01 0.81 -28.13
C VAL A 736 -23.25 1.62 -29.39
N ALA A 737 -22.32 2.52 -29.72
CA ALA A 737 -22.35 3.26 -30.97
C ALA A 737 -21.47 2.57 -32.02
N ILE A 738 -22.04 2.27 -33.19
CA ILE A 738 -21.33 1.71 -34.34
C ILE A 738 -21.39 2.74 -35.46
N ALA A 739 -20.23 3.18 -35.95
CA ALA A 739 -20.10 4.29 -36.89
C ALA A 739 -20.86 5.57 -36.44
N GLY A 740 -20.87 5.87 -35.13
CA GLY A 740 -21.56 7.03 -34.55
C GLY A 740 -23.09 6.90 -34.45
N GLN A 741 -23.65 5.72 -34.73
CA GLN A 741 -25.08 5.43 -34.58
C GLN A 741 -25.33 4.57 -33.33
N PRO A 742 -26.18 5.00 -32.38
CA PRO A 742 -26.43 4.26 -31.15
C PRO A 742 -27.35 3.04 -31.39
N ILE A 743 -26.92 1.88 -30.87
CA ILE A 743 -27.67 0.62 -30.85
C ILE A 743 -27.86 0.20 -29.38
N ALA A 744 -29.09 -0.13 -29.01
CA ALA A 744 -29.42 -0.58 -27.66
C ALA A 744 -29.57 -2.10 -27.60
N PHE A 745 -28.88 -2.74 -26.66
CA PHE A 745 -29.02 -4.15 -26.32
C PHE A 745 -29.80 -4.26 -25.00
N ILE A 746 -30.80 -5.14 -24.94
CA ILE A 746 -31.73 -5.21 -23.80
C ILE A 746 -31.88 -6.65 -23.32
N ILE A 747 -31.79 -6.83 -22.00
CA ILE A 747 -32.26 -8.02 -21.29
C ILE A 747 -33.59 -7.68 -20.64
N THR A 748 -34.61 -8.51 -20.84
CA THR A 748 -35.95 -8.32 -20.27
C THR A 748 -36.13 -9.00 -18.92
N LYS A 749 -37.07 -8.51 -18.11
CA LYS A 749 -37.49 -9.22 -16.89
C LYS A 749 -38.34 -10.43 -17.28
N SER A 750 -38.05 -11.57 -16.65
CA SER A 750 -38.91 -12.75 -16.72
C SER A 750 -40.01 -12.66 -15.65
N ASP A 751 -41.22 -13.07 -15.99
CA ASP A 751 -42.30 -13.23 -15.03
C ASP A 751 -42.11 -14.47 -14.12
N ARG A 752 -43.06 -14.72 -13.22
CA ARG A 752 -43.02 -15.86 -12.27
C ARG A 752 -43.09 -17.23 -12.95
N GLU A 753 -43.44 -17.29 -14.23
CA GLU A 753 -43.52 -18.51 -15.05
C GLU A 753 -42.30 -18.64 -15.99
N GLY A 754 -41.33 -17.72 -15.90
CA GLY A 754 -40.11 -17.71 -16.71
C GLY A 754 -40.28 -17.12 -18.11
N LYS A 755 -41.45 -16.54 -18.45
CA LYS A 755 -41.66 -15.88 -19.75
C LYS A 755 -41.19 -14.43 -19.69
N SER A 756 -40.38 -14.05 -20.66
CA SER A 756 -39.93 -12.66 -20.82
C SER A 756 -40.97 -11.85 -21.59
N ALA A 757 -41.56 -10.84 -20.96
CA ALA A 757 -42.46 -9.88 -21.61
C ALA A 757 -41.63 -8.87 -22.42
N ARG A 758 -41.33 -9.20 -23.69
CA ARG A 758 -40.56 -8.32 -24.58
C ARG A 758 -41.45 -7.16 -25.06
N PRO A 759 -41.13 -5.89 -24.72
CA PRO A 759 -41.85 -4.74 -25.27
C PRO A 759 -41.54 -4.60 -26.78
N ALA A 760 -42.42 -3.95 -27.54
CA ALA A 760 -42.14 -3.68 -28.94
C ALA A 760 -40.94 -2.72 -29.07
N THR A 761 -40.02 -3.00 -29.99
CA THR A 761 -38.83 -2.16 -30.21
C THR A 761 -39.20 -0.72 -30.58
N ALA A 762 -40.30 -0.53 -31.32
CA ALA A 762 -40.84 0.78 -31.65
C ALA A 762 -41.27 1.58 -30.41
N ASP A 763 -41.84 0.92 -29.40
CA ASP A 763 -42.27 1.58 -28.16
C ASP A 763 -41.08 2.04 -27.33
N LEU A 764 -40.02 1.23 -27.27
CA LEU A 764 -38.76 1.57 -26.61
C LEU A 764 -38.10 2.79 -27.28
N ILE A 765 -38.00 2.79 -28.61
CA ILE A 765 -37.44 3.91 -29.37
C ILE A 765 -38.33 5.16 -29.20
N ALA A 766 -39.66 5.01 -29.25
CA ALA A 766 -40.58 6.12 -29.03
C ALA A 766 -40.48 6.69 -27.60
N TYR A 767 -40.24 5.84 -26.60
CA TYR A 767 -39.98 6.27 -25.23
C TYR A 767 -38.70 7.10 -25.14
N CYS A 768 -37.61 6.63 -25.75
CA CYS A 768 -36.36 7.38 -25.85
C CYS A 768 -36.53 8.72 -26.58
N LYS A 769 -37.23 8.75 -27.73
CA LYS A 769 -37.49 9.99 -28.50
C LYS A 769 -38.18 11.10 -27.70
N ARG A 770 -39.00 10.75 -26.70
CA ARG A 770 -39.70 11.73 -25.85
C ARG A 770 -38.81 12.33 -24.76
N ARG A 771 -37.68 11.69 -24.43
CA ARG A 771 -36.83 12.03 -23.28
C ARG A 771 -35.40 12.41 -23.64
N LEU A 772 -34.95 12.05 -24.84
CA LEU A 772 -33.59 12.23 -25.30
C LEU A 772 -33.52 13.14 -26.54
N PRO A 773 -32.45 13.92 -26.70
CA PRO A 773 -32.14 14.60 -27.95
C PRO A 773 -32.17 13.62 -29.15
N PRO A 774 -32.76 14.01 -30.31
CA PRO A 774 -32.93 13.12 -31.46
C PRO A 774 -31.68 12.38 -31.92
N GLU A 775 -30.51 13.01 -31.75
CA GLU A 775 -29.21 12.55 -32.22
C GLU A 775 -28.57 11.44 -31.37
N ILE A 776 -29.08 11.19 -30.14
CA ILE A 776 -28.62 10.11 -29.26
C ILE A 776 -29.64 8.99 -29.09
N VAL A 777 -30.83 9.12 -29.70
CA VAL A 777 -31.88 8.11 -29.66
C VAL A 777 -31.39 6.83 -30.37
N PRO A 778 -31.53 5.63 -29.76
CA PRO A 778 -31.20 4.36 -30.41
C PRO A 778 -31.89 4.20 -31.76
N ARG A 779 -31.11 3.84 -32.77
CA ARG A 779 -31.65 3.51 -34.10
C ARG A 779 -32.20 2.09 -34.15
N LEU A 780 -31.63 1.20 -33.35
CA LEU A 780 -31.97 -0.21 -33.29
C LEU A 780 -31.99 -0.69 -31.84
N VAL A 781 -32.89 -1.63 -31.55
CA VAL A 781 -32.96 -2.35 -30.28
C VAL A 781 -32.80 -3.85 -30.55
N ILE A 782 -31.90 -4.51 -29.83
CA ILE A 782 -31.61 -5.93 -29.92
C ILE A 782 -31.85 -6.58 -28.56
N PHE A 783 -32.63 -7.65 -28.51
CA PHE A 783 -32.87 -8.40 -27.28
C PHE A 783 -31.82 -9.50 -27.09
N MET A 784 -31.34 -9.66 -25.86
CA MET A 784 -30.35 -10.68 -25.49
C MET A 784 -30.79 -11.43 -24.23
N ASP A 785 -30.36 -12.68 -24.12
CA ASP A 785 -30.60 -13.49 -22.92
C ASP A 785 -29.62 -13.11 -21.79
N ASP A 786 -28.36 -12.83 -22.13
CA ASP A 786 -27.35 -12.26 -21.22
C ASP A 786 -26.28 -11.47 -22.00
N PHE A 787 -25.53 -10.62 -21.28
CA PHE A 787 -24.41 -9.86 -21.81
C PHE A 787 -23.07 -10.59 -21.63
N PRO A 788 -22.13 -10.46 -22.58
CA PRO A 788 -20.76 -10.91 -22.38
C PRO A 788 -20.12 -10.06 -21.26
N ARG A 789 -19.46 -10.70 -20.28
CA ARG A 789 -18.92 -10.02 -19.10
C ARG A 789 -17.47 -10.43 -18.80
N THR A 790 -16.73 -9.52 -18.19
CA THR A 790 -15.42 -9.79 -17.56
C THR A 790 -15.57 -10.68 -16.33
N PHE A 791 -14.46 -11.26 -15.83
CA PHE A 791 -14.42 -12.02 -14.57
C PHE A 791 -15.01 -11.27 -13.36
N ILE A 792 -14.96 -9.93 -13.37
CA ILE A 792 -15.52 -9.07 -12.33
C ILE A 792 -16.95 -8.58 -12.63
N GLY A 793 -17.61 -9.11 -13.66
CA GLY A 793 -19.01 -8.85 -13.99
C GLY A 793 -19.31 -7.63 -14.87
N LYS A 794 -18.30 -6.93 -15.39
CA LYS A 794 -18.50 -5.78 -16.31
C LYS A 794 -18.90 -6.25 -17.72
N VAL A 795 -19.89 -5.60 -18.32
CA VAL A 795 -20.31 -5.83 -19.72
C VAL A 795 -19.18 -5.49 -20.70
N LEU A 796 -18.91 -6.40 -21.63
CA LEU A 796 -17.92 -6.27 -22.69
C LEU A 796 -18.57 -5.65 -23.94
N ARG A 797 -18.63 -4.32 -24.00
CA ARG A 797 -19.25 -3.58 -25.13
C ARG A 797 -18.60 -3.89 -26.48
N ARG A 798 -17.28 -4.13 -26.53
CA ARG A 798 -16.58 -4.57 -27.76
C ARG A 798 -17.12 -5.89 -28.30
N GLU A 799 -17.43 -6.83 -27.41
CA GLU A 799 -17.99 -8.13 -27.80
C GLU A 799 -19.45 -7.98 -28.28
N LEU A 800 -20.22 -7.07 -27.70
CA LEU A 800 -21.54 -6.71 -28.22
C LEU A 800 -21.47 -6.10 -29.62
N ALA A 801 -20.52 -5.19 -29.86
CA ALA A 801 -20.28 -4.60 -31.17
C ALA A 801 -19.90 -5.67 -32.21
N LYS A 802 -18.93 -6.53 -31.86
CA LYS A 802 -18.46 -7.62 -32.73
C LYS A 802 -19.60 -8.56 -33.12
N ARG A 803 -20.44 -8.98 -32.16
CA ARG A 803 -21.60 -9.84 -32.44
C ARG A 803 -22.61 -9.18 -33.38
N TYR A 804 -22.80 -7.87 -33.29
CA TYR A 804 -23.66 -7.15 -34.21
C TYR A 804 -23.08 -7.14 -35.63
N GLU A 805 -21.78 -6.84 -35.76
CA GLU A 805 -21.06 -6.81 -37.04
C GLU A 805 -21.00 -8.19 -37.71
N GLU A 806 -20.83 -9.27 -36.93
CA GLU A 806 -20.88 -10.66 -37.43
C GLU A 806 -22.27 -11.05 -37.97
N GLN A 807 -23.35 -10.52 -37.38
CA GLN A 807 -24.73 -10.78 -37.80
C GLN A 807 -25.21 -9.86 -38.93
N ASN A 808 -24.51 -8.73 -39.15
CA ASN A 808 -24.84 -7.72 -40.15
C ASN A 808 -23.54 -7.23 -40.81
N PRO A 809 -22.86 -8.09 -41.60
CA PRO A 809 -21.66 -7.69 -42.31
C PRO A 809 -21.99 -6.52 -43.24
N LEU A 810 -21.18 -5.45 -43.15
CA LEU A 810 -21.31 -4.23 -43.96
C LEU A 810 -21.21 -4.52 -45.46
#